data_AF-A0A2V9D1R4-F1
#
_entry.id   AF-A0A2V9D1R4-F1
#
_cell.length_a   1.000
_cell.length_b   1.000
_cell.length_c   1.000
_cell.angle_alpha   90.00
_cell.angle_beta   90.00
_cell.angle_gamma   90.00
#
_symmetry.space_group_name_H-M   'P 1'
#
loop_
_entity.id
_entity.type
_entity.pdbx_description
1 polymer ?
#
loop_
_entity_poly.entity_id
_entity_poly.type
_entity_poly.pdbx_seq_one_letter_code
_entity_poly.pdbx_strand_id
1 'polypeptide(L)'
;MVKPGVILMACTAAVLFTEFFRRRTRPYPAYGWFGLAFLAVAEWLMFRAVEPVATFFTPMAWTAYTLIADAAVFAIRGRSRLRDARAQFARLALLSIPLWLIFEAYNLRLANWAYVGGMPLSLPVQWFGYGWAFATIWPGIFLTADLIGSFGWWDAPAHPIRFSRAAQNVFMSAGAVLVIVPVILPRSLGSFLFGAVWLGFVFLLDPINFRRGLPSFEGDLVSGNYGRFFSFFLSGWVCGWLWEFWNFWAAAKWHYIFPIMQNDKIFEMPALGYLGFLPFALECFLMYYFAAWLLGWEKPLPSPRQTTSQARSLRRATGTLQSRPFAVFPWLFLAALLWSQPARASSLNLPDAARRGLHLLYAGRADEAITQFHQVQTTDPADPLGYLLEAEARWWQIYCEACEIKWNTIDAWERPRVAADDSYLALADKVTSIAESRIAHAESPEMHLYAGIGWSFRARLLGLRNDRRGTAHAGVRARAHFLRGLQLDPGMADAYTGLGLYNYYVDTLSPIARVLRFFMGIPGGSKAEGIRELEIAMEKGDLTRVEARFYLAKNLRMYDREYTRSVEVLSPLIDEFPRNPIFQLLRGDIQAKLGRREPAAESFRQAEQSSSGHTPCERHLRMLAEQSAGGLAAVASTDQ
;
A
#
# COMPACT_ATOMS: atom_id res chain seq x y z
N MET A 1 14.42 3.82 -7.60
CA MET A 1 15.17 4.38 -8.75
C MET A 1 14.25 4.60 -9.94
N VAL A 2 13.98 5.84 -10.35
CA VAL A 2 13.02 6.17 -11.43
C VAL A 2 13.69 6.12 -12.82
N LYS A 3 14.86 6.76 -12.95
CA LYS A 3 15.60 6.87 -14.22
C LYS A 3 15.83 5.53 -14.96
N PRO A 4 16.39 4.47 -14.33
CA PRO A 4 16.60 3.20 -15.03
C PRO A 4 15.28 2.54 -15.46
N GLY A 5 14.21 2.70 -14.68
CA GLY A 5 12.89 2.16 -15.03
C GLY A 5 12.30 2.82 -16.27
N VAL A 6 12.38 4.15 -16.36
CA VAL A 6 11.92 4.89 -17.55
C VAL A 6 12.71 4.48 -18.80
N ILE A 7 14.03 4.28 -18.68
CA ILE A 7 14.88 3.84 -19.80
C ILE A 7 14.46 2.45 -20.29
N LEU A 8 14.30 1.48 -19.38
CA LEU A 8 13.93 0.10 -19.74
C LEU A 8 12.52 0.02 -20.32
N MET A 9 11.59 0.81 -19.79
CA MET A 9 10.25 0.95 -20.34
C MET A 9 10.28 1.54 -21.76
N ALA A 10 11.04 2.61 -21.98
CA ALA A 10 11.19 3.23 -23.30
C ALA A 10 11.82 2.26 -24.33
N CYS A 11 12.86 1.52 -23.94
CA CYS A 11 13.47 0.50 -24.78
C CYS A 11 12.47 -0.60 -25.16
N THR A 12 11.68 -1.06 -24.20
CA THR A 12 10.64 -2.08 -24.43
C THR A 12 9.58 -1.57 -25.40
N ALA A 13 9.08 -0.35 -25.19
CA ALA A 13 8.11 0.29 -26.09
C ALA A 13 8.67 0.50 -27.51
N ALA A 14 9.94 0.90 -27.63
CA ALA A 14 10.60 1.11 -28.91
C ALA A 14 10.71 -0.18 -29.75
N VAL A 15 10.99 -1.32 -29.11
CA VAL A 15 11.01 -2.63 -29.78
C VAL A 15 9.62 -2.97 -30.34
N LEU A 16 8.58 -2.85 -29.52
CA LEU A 16 7.21 -3.13 -29.93
C LEU A 16 6.75 -2.22 -31.07
N PHE A 17 7.05 -0.92 -30.96
CA PHE A 17 6.73 0.07 -31.98
C PHE A 17 7.43 -0.25 -33.30
N THR A 18 8.73 -0.49 -33.25
CA THR A 18 9.54 -0.82 -34.44
C THR A 18 8.99 -2.06 -35.16
N GLU A 19 8.70 -3.13 -34.41
CA GLU A 19 8.12 -4.34 -34.97
C GLU A 19 6.71 -4.15 -35.51
N PHE A 20 5.89 -3.36 -34.82
CA PHE A 20 4.56 -3.01 -35.30
C PHE A 20 4.62 -2.32 -36.66
N PHE A 21 5.45 -1.28 -36.82
CA PHE A 21 5.57 -0.59 -38.11
C PHE A 21 6.19 -1.46 -39.20
N ARG A 22 7.08 -2.38 -38.83
CA ARG A 22 7.68 -3.35 -39.76
C ARG A 22 6.68 -4.39 -40.27
N ARG A 23 5.75 -4.83 -39.42
CA ARG A 23 4.86 -5.96 -39.69
C ARG A 23 3.43 -5.56 -40.05
N ARG A 24 3.01 -4.31 -39.78
CA ARG A 24 1.65 -3.85 -40.10
C ARG A 24 1.40 -3.92 -41.61
N THR A 25 0.26 -4.48 -41.97
CA THR A 25 -0.19 -4.61 -43.37
C THR A 25 -1.49 -3.87 -43.63
N ARG A 26 -2.18 -3.44 -42.56
CA ARG A 26 -3.47 -2.77 -42.59
C ARG A 26 -3.40 -1.44 -41.84
N PRO A 27 -4.31 -0.48 -42.13
CA PRO A 27 -4.40 0.75 -41.38
C PRO A 27 -4.73 0.48 -39.91
N TYR A 28 -4.18 1.30 -39.02
CA TYR A 28 -4.45 1.22 -37.59
C TYR A 28 -5.90 1.65 -37.31
N PRO A 29 -6.74 0.78 -36.72
CA PRO A 29 -8.16 1.08 -36.50
C PRO A 29 -8.44 2.34 -35.65
N ALA A 30 -9.58 2.99 -35.90
CA ALA A 30 -10.01 4.19 -35.17
C ALA A 30 -10.10 3.99 -33.64
N TYR A 31 -10.55 2.83 -33.16
CA TYR A 31 -10.60 2.56 -31.71
C TYR A 31 -9.22 2.47 -31.07
N GLY A 32 -8.18 2.12 -31.83
CA GLY A 32 -6.80 2.17 -31.35
C GLY A 32 -6.32 3.61 -31.16
N TRP A 33 -6.65 4.51 -32.11
CA TRP A 33 -6.40 5.95 -31.96
C TRP A 33 -7.16 6.56 -30.78
N PHE A 34 -8.41 6.14 -30.57
CA PHE A 34 -9.16 6.50 -29.37
C PHE A 34 -8.45 6.00 -28.10
N GLY A 35 -7.95 4.76 -28.09
CA GLY A 35 -7.14 4.24 -26.99
C GLY A 35 -5.90 5.10 -26.70
N LEU A 36 -5.14 5.51 -27.73
CA LEU A 36 -3.98 6.40 -27.57
C LEU A 36 -4.36 7.76 -26.98
N ALA A 37 -5.41 8.39 -27.54
CA ALA A 37 -5.90 9.68 -27.05
C ALA A 37 -6.42 9.57 -25.62
N PHE A 38 -7.15 8.51 -25.31
CA PHE A 38 -7.68 8.25 -23.96
C PHE A 38 -6.57 8.06 -22.94
N LEU A 39 -5.51 7.30 -23.27
CA LEU A 39 -4.35 7.13 -22.40
C LEU A 39 -3.64 8.47 -22.15
N ALA A 40 -3.36 9.23 -23.21
CA ALA A 40 -2.67 10.52 -23.09
C ALA A 40 -3.48 11.54 -22.25
N VAL A 41 -4.79 11.59 -22.44
CA VAL A 41 -5.68 12.45 -21.65
C VAL A 41 -5.75 11.96 -20.19
N ALA A 42 -5.84 10.65 -19.95
CA ALA A 42 -5.86 10.09 -18.60
C ALA A 42 -4.54 10.37 -17.85
N GLU A 43 -3.39 10.24 -18.52
CA GLU A 43 -2.07 10.58 -17.97
C GLU A 43 -2.00 12.08 -17.64
N TRP A 44 -2.42 12.95 -18.57
CA TRP A 44 -2.45 14.39 -18.34
C TRP A 44 -3.32 14.78 -17.14
N LEU A 45 -4.53 14.21 -17.03
CA LEU A 45 -5.45 14.45 -15.92
C LEU A 45 -4.92 13.89 -14.59
N MET A 46 -4.28 12.72 -14.61
CA MET A 46 -3.64 12.12 -13.44
C MET A 46 -2.51 13.02 -12.91
N PHE A 47 -1.62 13.51 -13.77
CA PHE A 47 -0.55 14.44 -13.34
C PHE A 47 -1.08 15.78 -12.84
N ARG A 48 -2.31 16.16 -13.21
CA ARG A 48 -3.04 17.31 -12.67
C ARG A 48 -3.86 16.99 -11.42
N ALA A 49 -3.82 15.76 -10.92
CA ALA A 49 -4.61 15.27 -9.80
C ALA A 49 -6.13 15.49 -9.96
N VAL A 50 -6.65 15.43 -11.21
CA VAL A 50 -8.08 15.65 -11.48
C VAL A 50 -8.87 14.39 -11.17
N GLU A 51 -9.85 14.51 -10.27
CA GLU A 51 -10.74 13.40 -9.91
C GLU A 51 -11.95 13.31 -10.84
N PRO A 52 -12.46 12.10 -11.16
CA PRO A 52 -12.08 10.79 -10.60
C PRO A 52 -10.86 10.12 -11.28
N VAL A 53 -10.22 10.78 -12.26
CA VAL A 53 -9.18 10.16 -13.09
C VAL A 53 -7.93 9.82 -12.30
N ALA A 54 -7.49 10.68 -11.38
CA ALA A 54 -6.32 10.42 -10.55
C ALA A 54 -6.48 9.13 -9.71
N THR A 55 -7.65 8.92 -9.11
CA THR A 55 -7.94 7.71 -8.34
C THR A 55 -8.17 6.47 -9.23
N PHE A 56 -8.82 6.59 -10.38
CA PHE A 56 -9.09 5.46 -11.29
C PHE A 56 -8.10 5.35 -12.45
N PHE A 57 -6.92 5.95 -12.34
CA PHE A 57 -5.96 6.00 -13.44
C PHE A 57 -5.55 4.60 -13.93
N THR A 58 -5.20 3.69 -13.01
CA THR A 58 -4.74 2.34 -13.35
C THR A 58 -5.73 1.57 -14.24
N PRO A 59 -7.01 1.40 -13.86
CA PRO A 59 -7.96 0.72 -14.75
C PRO A 59 -8.25 1.49 -16.06
N MET A 60 -8.18 2.83 -16.05
CA MET A 60 -8.30 3.62 -17.28
C MET A 60 -7.13 3.34 -18.24
N ALA A 61 -5.89 3.33 -17.73
CA ALA A 61 -4.69 3.06 -18.51
C ALA A 61 -4.72 1.65 -19.12
N TRP A 62 -5.11 0.63 -18.35
CA TRP A 62 -5.26 -0.74 -18.86
C TRP A 62 -6.40 -0.88 -19.88
N THR A 63 -7.50 -0.14 -19.72
CA THR A 63 -8.58 -0.08 -20.71
C THR A 63 -8.09 0.53 -22.02
N ALA A 64 -7.37 1.65 -21.94
CA ALA A 64 -6.78 2.31 -23.09
C ALA A 64 -5.78 1.39 -23.82
N TYR A 65 -4.89 0.74 -23.05
CA TYR A 65 -3.90 -0.19 -23.57
C TYR A 65 -4.51 -1.41 -24.25
N THR A 66 -5.61 -1.95 -23.70
CA THR A 66 -6.38 -3.03 -24.32
C THR A 66 -6.81 -2.65 -25.74
N LEU A 67 -7.33 -1.43 -25.93
CA LEU A 67 -7.71 -0.94 -27.27
C LEU A 67 -6.49 -0.77 -28.18
N ILE A 68 -5.39 -0.23 -27.64
CA ILE A 68 -4.15 0.02 -28.38
C ILE A 68 -3.54 -1.30 -28.89
N ALA A 69 -3.38 -2.27 -28.01
CA ALA A 69 -2.76 -3.56 -28.31
C ALA A 69 -3.62 -4.38 -29.28
N ASP A 70 -4.94 -4.45 -29.07
CA ASP A 70 -5.84 -5.17 -29.97
C ASP A 70 -5.87 -4.55 -31.38
N ALA A 71 -5.91 -3.21 -31.48
CA ALA A 71 -5.81 -2.51 -32.75
C ALA A 71 -4.48 -2.79 -33.46
N ALA A 72 -3.38 -2.94 -32.72
CA ALA A 72 -2.07 -3.26 -33.28
C ALA A 72 -2.05 -4.69 -33.83
N VAL A 73 -2.60 -5.65 -33.08
CA VAL A 73 -2.80 -7.04 -33.55
C VAL A 73 -3.63 -7.07 -34.83
N PHE A 74 -4.74 -6.31 -34.87
CA PHE A 74 -5.59 -6.23 -36.07
C PHE A 74 -4.84 -5.65 -37.27
N ALA A 75 -4.06 -4.59 -37.07
CA ALA A 75 -3.30 -3.94 -38.15
C ALA A 75 -2.19 -4.85 -38.73
N ILE A 76 -1.69 -5.81 -37.95
CA ILE A 76 -0.72 -6.81 -38.43
C ILE A 76 -1.42 -8.01 -39.06
N ARG A 77 -2.35 -8.66 -38.34
CA ARG A 77 -2.93 -9.95 -38.72
C ARG A 77 -4.26 -9.86 -39.46
N GLY A 78 -4.98 -8.74 -39.35
CA GLY A 78 -6.35 -8.57 -39.86
C GLY A 78 -7.45 -9.23 -39.04
N ARG A 79 -7.06 -9.82 -37.90
CA ARG A 79 -7.96 -10.40 -36.93
C ARG A 79 -7.43 -10.13 -35.54
N SER A 80 -8.33 -9.99 -34.56
CA SER A 80 -8.04 -9.52 -33.20
C SER A 80 -9.15 -9.99 -32.25
N ARG A 81 -8.91 -9.99 -30.93
CA ARG A 81 -9.89 -10.54 -29.97
C ARG A 81 -11.15 -9.67 -29.88
N LEU A 82 -11.02 -8.34 -29.84
CA LEU A 82 -12.17 -7.43 -29.73
C LEU A 82 -13.03 -7.39 -30.98
N ARG A 83 -12.51 -7.82 -32.14
CA ARG A 83 -13.28 -7.88 -33.39
C ARG A 83 -13.84 -9.26 -33.67
N ASP A 84 -12.99 -10.28 -33.59
CA ASP A 84 -13.29 -11.61 -34.12
C ASP A 84 -13.65 -12.63 -33.03
N ALA A 85 -13.31 -12.35 -31.77
CA ALA A 85 -13.52 -13.26 -30.64
C ALA A 85 -14.16 -12.58 -29.41
N ARG A 86 -15.12 -11.68 -29.65
CA ARG A 86 -15.76 -10.82 -28.61
C ARG A 86 -16.27 -11.58 -27.41
N ALA A 87 -16.94 -12.72 -27.63
CA ALA A 87 -17.48 -13.53 -26.54
C ALA A 87 -16.34 -14.15 -25.68
N GLN A 88 -15.25 -14.59 -26.31
CA GLN A 88 -14.09 -15.11 -25.58
C GLN A 88 -13.37 -13.99 -24.82
N PHE A 89 -13.26 -12.80 -25.42
CA PHE A 89 -12.69 -11.63 -24.76
C PHE A 89 -13.51 -11.21 -23.53
N ALA A 90 -14.84 -11.15 -23.65
CA ALA A 90 -15.73 -10.83 -22.54
C ALA A 90 -15.63 -11.86 -21.40
N ARG A 91 -15.55 -13.15 -21.74
CA ARG A 91 -15.31 -14.23 -20.76
C ARG A 91 -13.95 -14.08 -20.07
N LEU A 92 -12.90 -13.70 -20.81
CA LEU A 92 -11.58 -13.43 -20.25
C LEU A 92 -11.62 -12.26 -19.26
N ALA A 93 -12.21 -11.13 -19.65
CA ALA A 93 -12.35 -9.97 -18.77
C ALA A 93 -13.15 -10.31 -17.50
N LEU A 94 -14.26 -11.05 -17.64
CA LEU A 94 -15.09 -11.47 -16.52
C LEU A 94 -14.35 -12.43 -15.57
N LEU A 95 -13.66 -13.44 -16.13
CA LEU A 95 -12.96 -14.47 -15.34
C LEU A 95 -11.66 -13.95 -14.73
N SER A 96 -11.07 -12.91 -15.30
CA SER A 96 -9.90 -12.23 -14.73
C SER A 96 -10.13 -11.73 -13.30
N ILE A 97 -11.35 -11.27 -12.99
CA ILE A 97 -11.70 -10.77 -11.64
C ILE A 97 -11.51 -11.86 -10.56
N PRO A 98 -12.24 -13.00 -10.58
CA PRO A 98 -12.07 -14.04 -9.57
C PRO A 98 -10.69 -14.70 -9.61
N LEU A 99 -10.03 -14.76 -10.78
CA LEU A 99 -8.68 -15.30 -10.88
C LEU A 99 -7.64 -14.39 -10.24
N TRP A 100 -7.79 -13.06 -10.33
CA TRP A 100 -6.97 -12.11 -9.57
C TRP A 100 -7.19 -12.24 -8.06
N LEU A 101 -8.44 -12.45 -7.65
CA LEU A 101 -8.80 -12.62 -6.23
C LEU A 101 -8.12 -13.83 -5.57
N ILE A 102 -7.65 -14.82 -6.34
CA ILE A 102 -6.80 -15.91 -5.82
C ILE A 102 -5.51 -15.31 -5.24
N PHE A 103 -4.85 -14.42 -5.97
CA PHE A 103 -3.62 -13.76 -5.52
C PHE A 103 -3.90 -12.81 -4.34
N GLU A 104 -5.06 -12.14 -4.31
CA GLU A 104 -5.48 -11.39 -3.11
C GLU A 104 -5.67 -12.30 -1.90
N ALA A 105 -6.19 -13.52 -2.07
CA ALA A 105 -6.31 -14.49 -0.99
C ALA A 105 -4.93 -14.89 -0.41
N TYR A 106 -3.92 -15.07 -1.27
CA TYR A 106 -2.54 -15.21 -0.82
C TYR A 106 -2.07 -13.96 -0.06
N ASN A 107 -2.36 -12.77 -0.60
CA ASN A 107 -1.96 -11.51 0.00
C ASN A 107 -2.58 -11.28 1.39
N LEU A 108 -3.82 -11.73 1.64
CA LEU A 108 -4.43 -11.65 2.98
C LEU A 108 -3.61 -12.38 4.05
N ARG A 109 -2.92 -13.46 3.66
CA ARG A 109 -2.12 -14.27 4.59
C ARG A 109 -0.64 -13.87 4.63
N LEU A 110 -0.08 -13.52 3.48
CA LEU A 110 1.34 -13.24 3.32
C LEU A 110 1.66 -11.74 3.49
N ALA A 111 0.70 -10.88 3.13
CA ALA A 111 0.78 -9.42 3.16
C ALA A 111 1.99 -8.91 2.38
N ASN A 112 1.99 -9.18 1.07
CA ASN A 112 3.08 -8.86 0.15
C ASN A 112 2.87 -7.51 -0.54
N TRP A 113 1.63 -7.06 -0.71
CA TRP A 113 1.32 -5.70 -1.18
C TRP A 113 0.15 -5.07 -0.42
N ALA A 114 0.10 -3.74 -0.43
CA ALA A 114 -0.95 -2.93 0.13
C ALA A 114 -1.46 -1.90 -0.88
N TYR A 115 -2.74 -1.57 -0.81
CA TYR A 115 -3.37 -0.51 -1.59
C TYR A 115 -3.20 0.82 -0.86
N VAL A 116 -2.54 1.80 -1.50
CA VAL A 116 -2.26 3.13 -0.91
C VAL A 116 -2.75 4.26 -1.82
N GLY A 117 -2.92 5.46 -1.24
CA GLY A 117 -3.19 6.70 -1.99
C GLY A 117 -4.57 6.85 -2.66
N GLY A 118 -5.51 5.92 -2.45
CA GLY A 118 -6.91 6.12 -2.82
C GLY A 118 -7.63 7.11 -1.90
N MET A 119 -8.45 7.99 -2.47
CA MET A 119 -9.41 8.79 -1.70
C MET A 119 -10.37 7.89 -0.92
N PRO A 120 -10.97 8.35 0.20
CA PRO A 120 -12.00 7.61 0.90
C PRO A 120 -13.28 7.53 0.04
N LEU A 121 -13.30 6.59 -0.90
CA LEU A 121 -14.44 6.29 -1.74
C LEU A 121 -15.42 5.40 -0.97
N SER A 122 -16.71 5.49 -1.30
CA SER A 122 -17.70 4.55 -0.78
C SER A 122 -17.33 3.12 -1.19
N LEU A 123 -17.70 2.13 -0.39
CA LEU A 123 -17.38 0.73 -0.66
C LEU A 123 -17.76 0.30 -2.10
N PRO A 124 -18.98 0.55 -2.61
CA PRO A 124 -19.34 0.16 -3.98
C PRO A 124 -18.39 0.73 -5.03
N VAL A 125 -17.90 1.95 -4.81
CA VAL A 125 -17.02 2.65 -5.75
C VAL A 125 -15.59 2.08 -5.69
N GLN A 126 -15.11 1.68 -4.52
CA GLN A 126 -13.85 0.94 -4.40
C GLN A 126 -13.93 -0.42 -5.10
N TRP A 127 -15.00 -1.19 -4.83
CA TRP A 127 -15.24 -2.49 -5.46
C TRP A 127 -15.34 -2.40 -6.98
N PHE A 128 -16.00 -1.35 -7.48
CA PHE A 128 -16.03 -1.06 -8.91
C PHE A 128 -14.63 -0.80 -9.46
N GLY A 129 -13.80 0.00 -8.77
CA GLY A 129 -12.41 0.26 -9.16
C GLY A 129 -11.55 -1.01 -9.24
N TYR A 130 -11.63 -1.86 -8.20
CA TYR A 130 -10.92 -3.13 -8.18
C TYR A 130 -11.40 -4.06 -9.28
N GLY A 131 -12.72 -4.22 -9.42
CA GLY A 131 -13.32 -5.04 -10.47
C GLY A 131 -12.91 -4.56 -11.87
N TRP A 132 -12.89 -3.26 -12.12
CA TRP A 132 -12.47 -2.68 -13.39
C TRP A 132 -10.98 -2.91 -13.66
N ALA A 133 -10.11 -2.71 -12.66
CA ALA A 133 -8.67 -2.97 -12.81
C ALA A 133 -8.43 -4.46 -13.12
N PHE A 134 -8.99 -5.35 -12.30
CA PHE A 134 -8.83 -6.80 -12.48
C PHE A 134 -9.41 -7.26 -13.82
N ALA A 135 -10.53 -6.70 -14.26
CA ALA A 135 -11.14 -7.05 -15.54
C ALA A 135 -10.33 -6.62 -16.78
N THR A 136 -9.31 -5.76 -16.63
CA THR A 136 -8.58 -5.17 -17.77
C THR A 136 -7.11 -5.60 -17.84
N ILE A 137 -6.46 -5.92 -16.72
CA ILE A 137 -5.04 -6.30 -16.69
C ILE A 137 -4.78 -7.62 -17.44
N TRP A 138 -5.51 -8.71 -17.13
CA TRP A 138 -5.26 -9.99 -17.82
C TRP A 138 -5.60 -9.94 -19.31
N PRO A 139 -6.70 -9.29 -19.75
CA PRO A 139 -6.88 -8.99 -21.16
C PRO A 139 -5.70 -8.26 -21.80
N GLY A 140 -5.12 -7.28 -21.10
CA GLY A 140 -3.89 -6.60 -21.52
C GLY A 140 -2.73 -7.58 -21.75
N ILE A 141 -2.52 -8.54 -20.84
CA ILE A 141 -1.50 -9.60 -20.96
C ILE A 141 -1.76 -10.46 -22.21
N PHE A 142 -2.99 -10.94 -22.40
CA PHE A 142 -3.34 -11.80 -23.55
C PHE A 142 -3.18 -11.07 -24.89
N LEU A 143 -3.60 -9.80 -24.97
CA LEU A 143 -3.46 -8.99 -26.18
C LEU A 143 -1.99 -8.65 -26.47
N THR A 144 -1.19 -8.44 -25.43
CA THR A 144 0.25 -8.26 -25.59
C THR A 144 0.91 -9.54 -26.10
N ALA A 145 0.51 -10.72 -25.60
CA ALA A 145 0.98 -11.99 -26.12
C ALA A 145 0.56 -12.19 -27.60
N ASP A 146 -0.68 -11.83 -27.96
CA ASP A 146 -1.13 -11.87 -29.37
C ASP A 146 -0.32 -10.92 -30.27
N LEU A 147 0.01 -9.72 -29.76
CA LEU A 147 0.81 -8.72 -30.47
C LEU A 147 2.22 -9.22 -30.70
N ILE A 148 2.90 -9.68 -29.65
CA ILE A 148 4.25 -10.22 -29.75
C ILE A 148 4.26 -11.44 -30.69
N GLY A 149 3.29 -12.36 -30.53
CA GLY A 149 3.14 -13.50 -31.41
C GLY A 149 2.87 -13.11 -32.87
N SER A 150 2.35 -11.91 -33.13
CA SER A 150 2.12 -11.41 -34.49
C SER A 150 3.39 -10.98 -35.23
N PHE A 151 4.49 -10.78 -34.51
CA PHE A 151 5.78 -10.42 -35.11
C PHE A 151 6.49 -11.60 -35.79
N GLY A 152 6.02 -12.82 -35.57
CA GLY A 152 6.52 -14.03 -36.25
C GLY A 152 7.92 -14.46 -35.81
N TRP A 153 8.39 -14.02 -34.64
CA TRP A 153 9.73 -14.35 -34.11
C TRP A 153 9.96 -15.86 -33.93
N TRP A 154 8.88 -16.65 -33.85
CA TRP A 154 8.92 -18.08 -33.58
C TRP A 154 8.16 -18.91 -34.62
N ASP A 155 8.01 -18.40 -35.84
CA ASP A 155 7.26 -19.12 -36.90
C ASP A 155 8.01 -20.35 -37.43
N ALA A 156 9.33 -20.42 -37.19
CA ALA A 156 10.14 -21.58 -37.52
C ALA A 156 9.71 -22.79 -36.66
N PRO A 157 9.35 -23.93 -37.27
CA PRO A 157 8.97 -25.13 -36.53
C PRO A 157 10.16 -25.64 -35.70
N ALA A 158 9.92 -25.90 -34.42
CA ALA A 158 10.90 -26.46 -33.50
C ALA A 158 10.66 -27.96 -33.29
N HIS A 159 11.66 -28.65 -32.73
CA HIS A 159 11.55 -30.08 -32.46
C HIS A 159 10.44 -30.38 -31.44
N PRO A 160 9.52 -31.32 -31.70
CA PRO A 160 8.51 -31.71 -30.71
C PRO A 160 9.12 -32.18 -29.39
N ILE A 161 8.72 -31.58 -28.27
CA ILE A 161 9.11 -32.03 -26.92
C ILE A 161 7.91 -32.72 -26.28
N ARG A 162 8.14 -33.92 -25.74
CA ARG A 162 7.11 -34.70 -25.05
C ARG A 162 7.59 -35.02 -23.64
N PHE A 163 6.78 -34.69 -22.64
CA PHE A 163 7.05 -35.10 -21.27
C PHE A 163 6.42 -36.47 -21.00
N SER A 164 7.13 -37.29 -20.22
CA SER A 164 6.58 -38.56 -19.75
C SER A 164 5.48 -38.32 -18.71
N ARG A 165 4.60 -39.30 -18.49
CA ARG A 165 3.58 -39.24 -17.42
C ARG A 165 4.22 -39.04 -16.04
N ALA A 166 5.39 -39.62 -15.82
CA ALA A 166 6.15 -39.43 -14.59
C ALA A 166 6.62 -37.99 -14.43
N ALA A 167 7.20 -37.37 -15.47
CA ALA A 167 7.62 -35.97 -15.45
C ALA A 167 6.45 -35.02 -15.19
N GLN A 168 5.31 -35.25 -15.87
CA GLN A 168 4.08 -34.50 -15.61
C GLN A 168 3.60 -34.63 -14.15
N ASN A 169 3.67 -35.83 -13.56
CA ASN A 169 3.33 -36.02 -12.14
C ASN A 169 4.28 -35.27 -11.22
N VAL A 170 5.58 -35.27 -11.51
CA VAL A 170 6.58 -34.49 -10.76
C VAL A 170 6.28 -33.00 -10.84
N PHE A 171 5.96 -32.47 -12.03
CA PHE A 171 5.56 -31.08 -12.19
C PHE A 171 4.31 -30.74 -11.39
N MET A 172 3.25 -31.56 -11.47
CA MET A 172 2.04 -31.31 -10.68
C MET A 172 2.31 -31.32 -9.17
N SER A 173 3.11 -32.27 -8.68
CA SER A 173 3.49 -32.33 -7.26
C SER A 173 4.33 -31.12 -6.85
N ALA A 174 5.31 -30.72 -7.66
CA ALA A 174 6.12 -29.54 -7.41
C ALA A 174 5.26 -28.26 -7.41
N GLY A 175 4.37 -28.11 -8.38
CA GLY A 175 3.41 -27.01 -8.44
C GLY A 175 2.51 -26.96 -7.21
N ALA A 176 1.97 -28.10 -6.78
CA ALA A 176 1.17 -28.20 -5.55
C ALA A 176 1.96 -27.74 -4.31
N VAL A 177 3.22 -28.15 -4.18
CA VAL A 177 4.11 -27.69 -3.09
C VAL A 177 4.30 -26.17 -3.16
N LEU A 178 4.61 -25.62 -4.34
CA LEU A 178 4.87 -24.18 -4.52
C LEU A 178 3.64 -23.31 -4.22
N VAL A 179 2.41 -23.79 -4.46
CA VAL A 179 1.19 -23.03 -4.16
C VAL A 179 0.65 -23.24 -2.75
N ILE A 180 0.98 -24.36 -2.08
CA ILE A 180 0.47 -24.70 -0.74
C ILE A 180 1.42 -24.24 0.37
N VAL A 181 2.73 -24.52 0.23
CA VAL A 181 3.72 -24.30 1.30
C VAL A 181 3.80 -22.83 1.75
N PRO A 182 3.80 -21.81 0.86
CA PRO A 182 3.86 -20.41 1.30
C PRO A 182 2.74 -20.03 2.27
N VAL A 183 1.55 -20.62 2.12
CA VAL A 183 0.37 -20.32 2.94
C VAL A 183 0.40 -21.02 4.30
N ILE A 184 0.88 -22.27 4.33
CA ILE A 184 0.96 -23.08 5.55
C ILE A 184 2.04 -22.55 6.49
N LEU A 185 3.18 -22.10 5.95
CA LEU A 185 4.28 -21.62 6.76
C LEU A 185 3.94 -20.35 7.56
N PRO A 186 4.59 -20.12 8.72
CA PRO A 186 4.47 -18.86 9.44
C PRO A 186 4.69 -17.66 8.52
N ARG A 187 3.94 -16.56 8.74
CA ARG A 187 4.00 -15.36 7.86
C ARG A 187 5.42 -14.84 7.65
N SER A 188 6.27 -14.92 8.69
CA SER A 188 7.69 -14.52 8.63
C SER A 188 8.50 -15.27 7.58
N LEU A 189 8.13 -16.51 7.25
CA LEU A 189 8.79 -17.32 6.22
C LEU A 189 8.00 -17.31 4.91
N GLY A 190 6.67 -17.45 4.99
CA GLY A 190 5.80 -17.52 3.82
C GLY A 190 5.87 -16.27 2.93
N SER A 191 6.07 -15.08 3.51
CA SER A 191 6.21 -13.82 2.75
C SER A 191 7.45 -13.79 1.86
N PHE A 192 8.54 -14.49 2.22
CA PHE A 192 9.72 -14.64 1.35
C PHE A 192 9.49 -15.64 0.21
N LEU A 193 8.58 -16.59 0.39
CA LEU A 193 8.26 -17.62 -0.60
C LEU A 193 7.18 -17.18 -1.59
N PHE A 194 6.79 -15.91 -1.60
CA PHE A 194 5.75 -15.46 -2.49
C PHE A 194 6.09 -15.66 -3.98
N GLY A 195 7.36 -15.52 -4.36
CA GLY A 195 7.82 -15.81 -5.72
C GLY A 195 7.57 -17.26 -6.16
N ALA A 196 7.41 -18.21 -5.23
CA ALA A 196 7.02 -19.59 -5.53
C ALA A 196 5.59 -19.65 -6.09
N VAL A 197 4.69 -18.80 -5.60
CA VAL A 197 3.29 -18.76 -6.04
C VAL A 197 3.19 -18.35 -7.51
N TRP A 198 4.09 -17.47 -7.99
CA TRP A 198 4.15 -17.00 -9.39
C TRP A 198 4.70 -18.03 -10.39
N LEU A 199 5.13 -19.20 -9.91
CA LEU A 199 5.54 -20.34 -10.73
C LEU A 199 4.67 -21.57 -10.50
N GLY A 200 4.00 -21.63 -9.35
CA GLY A 200 3.34 -22.84 -8.87
C GLY A 200 2.17 -23.26 -9.75
N PHE A 201 1.37 -22.32 -10.26
CA PHE A 201 0.26 -22.66 -11.15
C PHE A 201 0.73 -23.10 -12.53
N VAL A 202 1.91 -22.67 -12.99
CA VAL A 202 2.49 -23.17 -14.24
C VAL A 202 2.74 -24.68 -14.15
N PHE A 203 3.48 -25.10 -13.13
CA PHE A 203 3.81 -26.51 -12.93
C PHE A 203 2.59 -27.37 -12.59
N LEU A 204 1.62 -26.79 -11.88
CA LEU A 204 0.41 -27.49 -11.48
C LEU A 204 -0.57 -27.67 -12.65
N LEU A 205 -0.91 -26.59 -13.36
CA LEU A 205 -2.03 -26.57 -14.28
C LEU A 205 -1.65 -26.95 -15.72
N ASP A 206 -0.41 -26.74 -16.17
CA ASP A 206 -0.03 -27.07 -17.55
C ASP A 206 -0.20 -28.56 -17.88
N PRO A 207 0.31 -29.50 -17.04
CA PRO A 207 0.09 -30.93 -17.28
C PRO A 207 -1.37 -31.34 -17.14
N ILE A 208 -2.14 -30.69 -16.25
CA ILE A 208 -3.57 -30.96 -16.07
C ILE A 208 -4.33 -30.55 -17.34
N ASN A 209 -4.11 -29.34 -17.82
CA ASN A 209 -4.73 -28.82 -19.04
C ASN A 209 -4.38 -29.72 -20.24
N PHE A 210 -3.11 -30.10 -20.39
CA PHE A 210 -2.68 -31.00 -21.45
C PHE A 210 -3.41 -32.35 -21.40
N ARG A 211 -3.50 -32.97 -20.23
CA ARG A 211 -4.19 -34.26 -20.03
C ARG A 211 -5.69 -34.19 -20.31
N ARG A 212 -6.29 -33.03 -20.08
CA ARG A 212 -7.70 -32.74 -20.34
C ARG A 212 -7.97 -32.30 -21.77
N GLY A 213 -6.95 -32.22 -22.63
CA GLY A 213 -7.08 -31.73 -24.00
C GLY A 213 -7.40 -30.24 -24.09
N LEU A 214 -7.14 -29.47 -23.03
CA LEU A 214 -7.31 -28.02 -23.02
C LEU A 214 -6.05 -27.35 -23.59
N PRO A 215 -6.14 -26.08 -24.03
CA PRO A 215 -4.96 -25.31 -24.41
C PRO A 215 -3.90 -25.29 -23.30
N SER A 216 -2.68 -25.73 -23.64
CA SER A 216 -1.55 -25.86 -22.72
C SER A 216 -0.23 -25.60 -23.46
N PHE A 217 0.80 -25.20 -22.74
CA PHE A 217 2.14 -25.03 -23.28
C PHE A 217 2.79 -26.39 -23.56
N GLU A 218 2.54 -27.42 -22.75
CA GLU A 218 2.94 -28.78 -23.09
C GLU A 218 2.35 -29.24 -24.43
N GLY A 219 1.06 -28.97 -24.71
CA GLY A 219 0.44 -29.31 -26.00
C GLY A 219 1.10 -28.61 -27.19
N ASP A 220 1.54 -27.38 -26.96
CA ASP A 220 2.28 -26.58 -27.93
C ASP A 220 3.70 -27.12 -28.17
N LEU A 221 4.40 -27.53 -27.10
CA LEU A 221 5.70 -28.18 -27.17
C LEU A 221 5.63 -29.51 -27.92
N VAL A 222 4.59 -30.32 -27.69
CA VAL A 222 4.33 -31.58 -28.39
C VAL A 222 4.06 -31.35 -29.89
N SER A 223 3.52 -30.17 -30.23
CA SER A 223 3.23 -29.78 -31.61
C SER A 223 4.39 -29.04 -32.29
N GLY A 224 5.52 -28.83 -31.58
CA GLY A 224 6.67 -28.07 -32.09
C GLY A 224 6.43 -26.57 -32.26
N ASN A 225 5.39 -26.02 -31.60
CA ASN A 225 5.00 -24.62 -31.70
C ASN A 225 5.31 -23.88 -30.40
N TYR A 226 6.52 -23.35 -30.26
CA TYR A 226 6.92 -22.67 -29.03
C TYR A 226 6.47 -21.21 -28.97
N GLY A 227 5.90 -20.69 -30.08
CA GLY A 227 5.61 -19.27 -30.22
C GLY A 227 4.68 -18.75 -29.14
N ARG A 228 3.65 -19.53 -28.74
CA ARG A 228 2.72 -19.10 -27.68
C ARG A 228 3.39 -18.98 -26.33
N PHE A 229 4.22 -19.95 -25.95
CA PHE A 229 4.95 -19.93 -24.69
C PHE A 229 5.82 -18.67 -24.58
N PHE A 230 6.67 -18.42 -25.59
CA PHE A 230 7.53 -17.24 -25.58
C PHE A 230 6.76 -15.93 -25.74
N SER A 231 5.64 -15.92 -26.47
CA SER A 231 4.75 -14.76 -26.56
C SER A 231 4.20 -14.36 -25.20
N PHE A 232 3.69 -15.33 -24.42
CA PHE A 232 3.18 -15.05 -23.08
C PHE A 232 4.31 -14.67 -22.12
N PHE A 233 5.44 -15.38 -22.17
CA PHE A 233 6.61 -15.08 -21.34
C PHE A 233 7.10 -13.64 -21.54
N LEU A 234 7.24 -13.20 -22.79
CA LEU A 234 7.60 -11.81 -23.12
C LEU A 234 6.46 -10.81 -22.89
N SER A 235 5.20 -11.24 -22.97
CA SER A 235 4.07 -10.39 -22.58
C SER A 235 4.13 -10.04 -21.10
N GLY A 236 4.59 -10.98 -20.26
CA GLY A 236 4.85 -10.74 -18.84
C GLY A 236 5.90 -9.65 -18.63
N TRP A 237 7.01 -9.70 -19.38
CA TRP A 237 8.01 -8.63 -19.36
C TRP A 237 7.41 -7.26 -19.73
N VAL A 238 6.74 -7.17 -20.88
CA VAL A 238 6.14 -5.92 -21.36
C VAL A 238 5.10 -5.38 -20.39
N CYS A 239 4.18 -6.23 -19.95
CA CYS A 239 3.10 -5.85 -19.05
C CYS A 239 3.62 -5.52 -17.64
N GLY A 240 4.70 -6.15 -17.19
CA GLY A 240 5.36 -5.82 -15.93
C GLY A 240 5.94 -4.40 -15.92
N TRP A 241 6.58 -3.99 -17.02
CA TRP A 241 7.07 -2.62 -17.16
C TRP A 241 5.94 -1.59 -17.28
N LEU A 242 4.91 -1.89 -18.08
CA LEU A 242 3.72 -1.04 -18.18
C LEU A 242 3.01 -0.89 -16.82
N TRP A 243 2.84 -2.01 -16.11
CA TRP A 243 2.26 -2.08 -14.78
C TRP A 243 3.02 -1.16 -13.83
N GLU A 244 4.33 -1.36 -13.67
CA GLU A 244 5.13 -0.58 -12.72
C GLU A 244 5.21 0.89 -13.11
N PHE A 245 5.30 1.19 -14.41
CA PHE A 245 5.30 2.55 -14.90
C PHE A 245 4.02 3.30 -14.52
N TRP A 246 2.84 2.73 -14.80
CA TRP A 246 1.57 3.37 -14.47
C TRP A 246 1.28 3.37 -12.96
N ASN A 247 1.57 2.26 -12.28
CA ASN A 247 1.36 2.11 -10.85
C ASN A 247 2.17 3.12 -10.02
N PHE A 248 3.39 3.44 -10.46
CA PHE A 248 4.25 4.41 -9.75
C PHE A 248 3.62 5.80 -9.66
N TRP A 249 3.01 6.28 -10.74
CA TRP A 249 2.43 7.62 -10.85
C TRP A 249 0.98 7.70 -10.37
N ALA A 250 0.27 6.57 -10.32
CA ALA A 250 -1.13 6.53 -9.91
C ALA A 250 -1.32 7.05 -8.47
N ALA A 251 -2.42 7.79 -8.23
CA ALA A 251 -2.78 8.20 -6.88
C ALA A 251 -3.16 6.97 -6.04
N ALA A 252 -4.12 6.16 -6.52
CA ALA A 252 -4.39 4.84 -5.97
C ALA A 252 -3.45 3.81 -6.59
N LYS A 253 -2.57 3.22 -5.78
CA LYS A 253 -1.51 2.32 -6.27
C LYS A 253 -1.30 1.08 -5.38
N TRP A 254 -0.65 0.08 -5.98
CA TRP A 254 -0.15 -1.12 -5.33
C TRP A 254 1.25 -0.83 -4.80
N HIS A 255 1.42 -0.88 -3.49
CA HIS A 255 2.70 -0.71 -2.84
C HIS A 255 3.20 -2.06 -2.32
N TYR A 256 4.37 -2.49 -2.77
CA TYR A 256 4.96 -3.77 -2.39
C TYR A 256 5.68 -3.67 -1.05
N ILE A 257 5.29 -4.54 -0.11
CA ILE A 257 5.74 -4.56 1.29
C ILE A 257 6.40 -5.89 1.69
N PHE A 258 6.58 -6.83 0.76
CA PHE A 258 7.24 -8.11 1.04
C PHE A 258 8.73 -7.90 1.40
N PRO A 259 9.33 -8.75 2.25
CA PRO A 259 10.63 -8.49 2.90
C PRO A 259 11.86 -8.82 2.03
N ILE A 260 11.83 -8.55 0.73
CA ILE A 260 12.94 -8.84 -0.19
C ILE A 260 13.36 -7.56 -0.91
N MET A 261 14.65 -7.23 -0.84
CA MET A 261 15.32 -6.18 -1.63
C MET A 261 14.58 -4.84 -1.72
N GLN A 262 14.02 -4.38 -0.59
CA GLN A 262 13.24 -3.13 -0.53
C GLN A 262 14.09 -1.88 -0.80
N ASN A 263 15.43 -1.97 -0.68
CA ASN A 263 16.36 -0.87 -0.96
C ASN A 263 16.68 -0.71 -2.45
N ASP A 264 16.48 -1.76 -3.27
CA ASP A 264 16.85 -1.81 -4.68
C ASP A 264 15.61 -1.76 -5.60
N LYS A 265 14.72 -0.82 -5.32
CA LYS A 265 13.46 -0.64 -6.08
C LYS A 265 13.68 0.10 -7.40
N ILE A 266 13.05 -0.38 -8.45
CA ILE A 266 12.81 0.35 -9.71
C ILE A 266 11.30 0.60 -9.76
N PHE A 267 10.89 1.86 -9.74
CA PHE A 267 9.52 2.24 -9.38
C PHE A 267 9.14 1.70 -7.98
N GLU A 268 7.99 1.03 -7.81
CA GLU A 268 7.54 0.48 -6.52
C GLU A 268 8.10 -0.93 -6.25
N MET A 269 8.47 -1.65 -7.31
CA MET A 269 8.91 -3.03 -7.27
C MET A 269 10.44 -3.18 -7.11
N PRO A 270 10.92 -4.09 -6.24
CA PRO A 270 12.32 -4.52 -6.21
C PRO A 270 12.79 -5.02 -7.57
N ALA A 271 14.04 -4.74 -7.96
CA ALA A 271 14.56 -5.07 -9.29
C ALA A 271 14.37 -6.56 -9.68
N LEU A 272 14.64 -7.49 -8.77
CA LEU A 272 14.41 -8.92 -9.00
C LEU A 272 12.92 -9.29 -9.12
N GLY A 273 12.03 -8.48 -8.54
CA GLY A 273 10.58 -8.69 -8.62
C GLY A 273 10.06 -8.68 -10.06
N TYR A 274 10.70 -7.94 -10.97
CA TYR A 274 10.31 -7.91 -12.39
C TYR A 274 10.39 -9.29 -13.05
N LEU A 275 11.27 -10.17 -12.56
CA LEU A 275 11.38 -11.55 -13.06
C LEU A 275 10.12 -12.37 -12.78
N GLY A 276 9.31 -11.96 -11.82
CA GLY A 276 8.04 -12.58 -11.48
C GLY A 276 6.94 -12.36 -12.52
N PHE A 277 6.97 -11.26 -13.26
CA PHE A 277 5.94 -10.97 -14.27
C PHE A 277 6.00 -11.96 -15.45
N LEU A 278 7.17 -12.51 -15.76
CA LEU A 278 7.34 -13.44 -16.89
C LEU A 278 6.56 -14.75 -16.69
N PRO A 279 6.77 -15.52 -15.59
CA PRO A 279 5.97 -16.71 -15.33
C PRO A 279 4.53 -16.38 -14.95
N PHE A 280 4.25 -15.23 -14.34
CA PHE A 280 2.87 -14.81 -14.04
C PHE A 280 1.98 -14.73 -15.29
N ALA A 281 2.51 -14.25 -16.42
CA ALA A 281 1.76 -14.25 -17.68
C ALA A 281 1.43 -15.68 -18.19
N LEU A 282 2.31 -16.66 -17.93
CA LEU A 282 2.03 -18.06 -18.22
C LEU A 282 0.92 -18.60 -17.31
N GLU A 283 0.93 -18.24 -16.02
CA GLU A 283 -0.13 -18.62 -15.08
C GLU A 283 -1.49 -18.07 -15.52
N CYS A 284 -1.54 -16.80 -15.95
CA CYS A 284 -2.78 -16.19 -16.44
C CYS A 284 -3.42 -17.01 -17.57
N PHE A 285 -2.61 -17.50 -18.51
CA PHE A 285 -3.07 -18.38 -19.60
C PHE A 285 -3.64 -19.69 -19.07
N LEU A 286 -2.87 -20.40 -18.23
CA LEU A 286 -3.22 -21.74 -17.76
C LEU A 286 -4.43 -21.74 -16.82
N MET A 287 -4.47 -20.77 -15.90
CA MET A 287 -5.58 -20.56 -14.97
C MET A 287 -6.86 -20.20 -15.71
N TYR A 288 -6.79 -19.34 -16.73
CA TYR A 288 -7.96 -18.97 -17.53
C TYR A 288 -8.58 -20.19 -18.21
N TYR A 289 -7.80 -20.99 -18.95
CA TYR A 289 -8.36 -22.15 -19.66
C TYR A 289 -8.84 -23.25 -18.71
N PHE A 290 -8.14 -23.45 -17.59
CA PHE A 290 -8.60 -24.39 -16.56
C PHE A 290 -9.94 -23.95 -15.95
N ALA A 291 -10.07 -22.67 -15.56
CA ALA A 291 -11.29 -22.13 -14.98
C ALA A 291 -12.44 -22.05 -16.00
N ALA A 292 -12.17 -21.66 -17.24
CA ALA A 292 -13.16 -21.64 -18.32
C ALA A 292 -13.71 -23.06 -18.60
N TRP A 293 -12.86 -24.09 -18.51
CA TRP A 293 -13.30 -25.48 -18.59
C TRP A 293 -14.20 -25.88 -17.42
N LEU A 294 -13.86 -25.50 -16.18
CA LEU A 294 -14.71 -25.75 -15.01
C LEU A 294 -16.10 -25.13 -15.15
N LEU A 295 -16.18 -23.97 -15.82
CA LEU A 295 -17.44 -23.27 -16.12
C LEU A 295 -18.15 -23.80 -17.38
N GLY A 296 -17.61 -24.80 -18.05
CA GLY A 296 -18.16 -25.37 -19.30
C GLY A 296 -18.05 -24.45 -20.52
N TRP A 297 -17.27 -23.37 -20.44
CA TRP A 297 -17.06 -22.41 -21.53
C TRP A 297 -16.05 -22.88 -22.56
N GLU A 298 -15.14 -23.77 -22.15
CA GLU A 298 -14.15 -24.42 -23.00
C GLU A 298 -14.32 -25.94 -23.00
N LYS A 299 -14.19 -26.53 -24.20
CA LYS A 299 -14.33 -27.97 -24.40
C LYS A 299 -12.96 -28.57 -24.71
N PRO A 300 -12.66 -29.78 -24.20
CA PRO A 300 -11.49 -30.54 -24.62
C PRO A 300 -11.36 -30.63 -26.14
N LEU A 301 -10.18 -30.33 -26.66
CA LEU A 301 -9.84 -30.56 -28.05
C LEU A 301 -9.90 -32.07 -28.34
N PRO A 302 -10.37 -32.48 -29.53
CA PRO A 302 -10.34 -33.88 -29.95
C PRO A 302 -8.90 -34.42 -29.89
N SER A 303 -8.77 -35.69 -29.52
CA SER A 303 -7.49 -36.39 -29.35
C SER A 303 -6.50 -36.16 -30.53
N PRO A 304 -5.18 -36.05 -30.29
CA PRO A 304 -4.15 -35.77 -31.30
C PRO A 304 -4.05 -36.77 -32.46
N ARG A 305 -4.83 -37.87 -32.45
CA ARG A 305 -4.85 -38.86 -33.55
C ARG A 305 -5.65 -38.41 -34.77
N GLN A 306 -6.38 -37.29 -34.75
CA GLN A 306 -7.27 -36.89 -35.86
C GLN A 306 -7.03 -35.48 -36.46
N THR A 307 -6.08 -34.69 -35.95
CA THR A 307 -5.93 -33.26 -36.31
C THR A 307 -4.69 -32.94 -37.16
N THR A 308 -4.27 -33.83 -38.06
CA THR A 308 -3.25 -33.49 -39.08
C THR A 308 -3.79 -32.65 -40.26
N SER A 309 -5.11 -32.45 -40.35
CA SER A 309 -5.75 -31.78 -41.48
C SER A 309 -6.10 -30.29 -41.23
N GLN A 310 -6.62 -29.93 -40.05
CA GLN A 310 -7.18 -28.58 -39.82
C GLN A 310 -6.14 -27.49 -39.53
N ALA A 311 -4.97 -27.81 -38.95
CA ALA A 311 -3.92 -26.82 -38.70
C ALA A 311 -3.23 -26.31 -39.99
N ARG A 312 -3.44 -26.98 -41.12
CA ARG A 312 -2.91 -26.58 -42.43
C ARG A 312 -3.76 -25.51 -43.13
N SER A 313 -5.05 -25.35 -42.82
CA SER A 313 -5.93 -24.42 -43.54
C SER A 313 -5.73 -22.95 -43.18
N LEU A 314 -5.16 -22.64 -42.01
CA LEU A 314 -4.87 -21.26 -41.56
C LEU A 314 -3.49 -20.73 -41.99
N ARG A 315 -2.66 -21.54 -42.66
CA ARG A 315 -1.26 -21.20 -43.00
C ARG A 315 -1.01 -20.77 -44.45
N ARG A 316 -2.04 -20.68 -45.30
CA ARG A 316 -1.85 -20.50 -46.76
C ARG A 316 -1.88 -19.05 -47.28
N ALA A 317 -1.76 -18.04 -46.42
CA ALA A 317 -1.75 -16.65 -46.85
C ALA A 317 -0.72 -15.81 -46.09
N THR A 318 0.57 -16.05 -46.29
CA THR A 318 1.62 -15.06 -46.02
C THR A 318 2.83 -15.37 -46.88
N GLY A 319 3.13 -14.44 -47.79
CA GLY A 319 4.26 -14.49 -48.71
C GLY A 319 5.60 -14.50 -47.99
N THR A 320 6.55 -15.16 -48.64
CA THR A 320 7.97 -15.23 -48.31
C THR A 320 8.59 -13.84 -48.31
N LEU A 321 9.12 -13.38 -47.18
CA LEU A 321 10.11 -12.31 -47.12
C LEU A 321 11.22 -12.72 -46.16
N GLN A 322 12.42 -12.78 -46.72
CA GLN A 322 13.67 -13.24 -46.12
C GLN A 322 14.05 -12.40 -44.90
N SER A 323 14.31 -13.07 -43.79
CA SER A 323 14.97 -12.47 -42.62
C SER A 323 16.48 -12.48 -42.81
N ARG A 324 17.11 -11.31 -42.79
CA ARG A 324 18.55 -11.16 -42.50
C ARG A 324 18.72 -10.75 -41.03
N PRO A 325 19.65 -11.35 -40.27
CA PRO A 325 20.03 -10.83 -38.96
C PRO A 325 21.10 -9.76 -39.16
N PHE A 326 21.05 -8.65 -38.42
CA PHE A 326 22.28 -7.98 -37.99
C PHE A 326 22.05 -7.08 -36.79
N ALA A 327 23.10 -7.01 -35.98
CA ALA A 327 23.28 -6.26 -34.75
C ALA A 327 23.74 -4.80 -35.02
N VAL A 328 23.91 -4.06 -33.91
CA VAL A 328 24.70 -2.81 -33.72
C VAL A 328 23.95 -1.51 -34.07
N PHE A 329 23.89 -0.42 -33.28
CA PHE A 329 24.20 -0.03 -31.89
C PHE A 329 23.70 1.46 -31.75
N PRO A 330 24.24 2.31 -30.88
CA PRO A 330 23.52 3.16 -29.91
C PRO A 330 23.14 4.58 -30.44
N TRP A 331 22.82 5.47 -29.50
CA TRP A 331 22.60 6.93 -29.58
C TRP A 331 21.14 7.37 -29.53
N LEU A 332 20.63 7.55 -28.31
CA LEU A 332 19.89 8.75 -27.88
C LEU A 332 20.07 8.90 -26.36
N PHE A 333 21.32 9.15 -25.96
CA PHE A 333 21.72 9.53 -24.61
C PHE A 333 22.23 10.97 -24.70
N LEU A 334 21.34 11.97 -24.63
CA LEU A 334 21.66 13.37 -24.31
C LEU A 334 20.35 14.19 -24.39
N ALA A 335 19.57 14.26 -23.29
CA ALA A 335 18.58 15.34 -23.03
C ALA A 335 17.81 15.17 -21.69
N ALA A 336 18.35 14.52 -20.66
CA ALA A 336 17.65 14.38 -19.36
C ALA A 336 18.55 14.62 -18.13
N LEU A 337 19.70 15.23 -18.34
CA LEU A 337 20.49 15.84 -17.28
C LEU A 337 20.29 17.34 -17.42
N LEU A 338 19.30 17.87 -16.70
CA LEU A 338 19.16 19.25 -16.20
C LEU A 338 17.70 19.47 -15.80
N TRP A 339 17.27 18.86 -14.70
CA TRP A 339 16.35 19.46 -13.72
C TRP A 339 16.01 18.46 -12.61
N SER A 340 16.54 18.74 -11.43
CA SER A 340 15.87 18.45 -10.17
C SER A 340 16.56 19.33 -9.14
N GLN A 341 16.00 20.51 -8.89
CA GLN A 341 16.28 21.23 -7.66
C GLN A 341 15.78 20.36 -6.50
N PRO A 342 16.55 20.18 -5.41
CA PRO A 342 16.00 19.58 -4.21
C PRO A 342 14.88 20.49 -3.70
N ALA A 343 13.68 19.94 -3.55
CA ALA A 343 12.60 20.62 -2.84
C ALA A 343 13.11 20.92 -1.42
N ARG A 344 13.21 22.21 -1.07
CA ARG A 344 13.42 22.63 0.32
C ARG A 344 12.23 22.13 1.13
N ALA A 345 12.49 21.42 2.23
CA ALA A 345 11.47 21.08 3.20
C ALA A 345 10.87 22.38 3.78
N SER A 346 9.55 22.52 3.73
CA SER A 346 8.86 23.61 4.44
C SER A 346 8.75 23.23 5.91
N SER A 347 9.43 23.96 6.80
CA SER A 347 9.13 23.94 8.23
C SER A 347 7.82 24.66 8.49
N LEU A 348 7.02 24.20 9.46
CA LEU A 348 5.88 24.96 9.96
C LEU A 348 6.39 26.22 10.65
N ASN A 349 5.97 27.39 10.16
CA ASN A 349 6.33 28.68 10.77
C ASN A 349 5.46 28.94 12.01
N LEU A 350 5.60 28.12 13.04
CA LEU A 350 4.84 28.27 14.29
C LEU A 350 5.14 29.63 14.94
N PRO A 351 4.16 30.35 15.51
CA PRO A 351 4.42 31.53 16.32
C PRO A 351 5.21 31.19 17.59
N ASP A 352 6.02 32.12 18.11
CA ASP A 352 6.79 31.87 19.34
C ASP A 352 5.89 31.62 20.56
N ALA A 353 4.70 32.22 20.59
CA ALA A 353 3.69 31.93 21.61
C ALA A 353 3.22 30.47 21.55
N ALA A 354 3.04 29.91 20.34
CA ALA A 354 2.70 28.49 20.16
C ALA A 354 3.83 27.58 20.64
N ARG A 355 5.09 27.88 20.28
CA ARG A 355 6.28 27.12 20.74
C ARG A 355 6.40 27.12 22.27
N ARG A 356 6.24 28.29 22.90
CA ARG A 356 6.26 28.40 24.38
C ARG A 356 5.11 27.63 25.03
N GLY A 357 3.90 27.71 24.47
CA GLY A 357 2.75 26.95 24.96
C GLY A 357 2.94 25.45 24.86
N LEU A 358 3.48 24.94 23.74
CA LEU A 358 3.83 23.52 23.58
C LEU A 358 4.88 23.07 24.60
N HIS A 359 5.91 23.89 24.84
CA HIS A 359 6.90 23.59 25.88
C HIS A 359 6.26 23.51 27.28
N LEU A 360 5.34 24.44 27.63
CA LEU A 360 4.60 24.38 28.89
C LEU A 360 3.74 23.11 28.98
N LEU A 361 3.04 22.77 27.89
CA LEU A 361 2.20 21.57 27.82
C LEU A 361 3.02 20.31 28.10
N TYR A 362 4.12 20.10 27.37
CA TYR A 362 4.96 18.93 27.53
C TYR A 362 5.81 18.96 28.80
N ALA A 363 5.97 20.12 29.45
CA ALA A 363 6.48 20.22 30.81
C ALA A 363 5.43 19.83 31.89
N GLY A 364 4.23 19.42 31.50
CA GLY A 364 3.15 18.99 32.40
C GLY A 364 2.25 20.12 32.89
N ARG A 365 2.38 21.35 32.35
CA ARG A 365 1.65 22.55 32.80
C ARG A 365 0.51 22.90 31.84
N ALA A 366 -0.45 21.98 31.71
CA ALA A 366 -1.51 22.06 30.71
C ALA A 366 -2.39 23.34 30.84
N ASP A 367 -2.77 23.74 32.06
CA ASP A 367 -3.62 24.93 32.27
C ASP A 367 -2.92 26.24 31.84
N GLU A 368 -1.61 26.34 32.10
CA GLU A 368 -0.81 27.48 31.65
C GLU A 368 -0.62 27.47 30.14
N ALA A 369 -0.43 26.29 29.54
CA ALA A 369 -0.39 26.15 28.10
C ALA A 369 -1.71 26.58 27.43
N ILE A 370 -2.86 26.19 27.97
CA ILE A 370 -4.19 26.63 27.50
C ILE A 370 -4.30 28.16 27.53
N THR A 371 -3.87 28.78 28.63
CA THR A 371 -3.86 30.25 28.75
C THR A 371 -2.97 30.90 27.67
N GLN A 372 -1.82 30.32 27.36
CA GLN A 372 -0.97 30.79 26.25
C GLN A 372 -1.62 30.57 24.88
N PHE A 373 -2.29 29.43 24.66
CA PHE A 373 -2.95 29.14 23.39
C PHE A 373 -4.16 30.03 23.14
N HIS A 374 -4.87 30.48 24.17
CA HIS A 374 -5.90 31.52 24.04
C HIS A 374 -5.32 32.84 23.49
N GLN A 375 -4.08 33.20 23.83
CA GLN A 375 -3.43 34.38 23.24
C GLN A 375 -3.17 34.19 21.74
N VAL A 376 -2.77 32.99 21.32
CA VAL A 376 -2.61 32.63 19.89
C VAL A 376 -3.97 32.78 19.18
N GLN A 377 -5.05 32.27 19.77
CA GLN A 377 -6.40 32.42 19.23
C GLN A 377 -6.87 33.87 19.13
N THR A 378 -6.55 34.72 20.12
CA THR A 378 -6.93 36.14 20.06
C THR A 378 -6.15 36.91 18.99
N THR A 379 -4.94 36.45 18.64
CA THR A 379 -4.08 37.10 17.65
C THR A 379 -4.57 36.84 16.23
N ASP A 380 -4.95 35.60 15.91
CA ASP A 380 -5.63 35.26 14.66
C ASP A 380 -6.78 34.26 14.93
N PRO A 381 -8.01 34.76 15.18
CA PRO A 381 -9.17 33.91 15.44
C PRO A 381 -9.60 33.06 14.24
N ALA A 382 -9.14 33.39 13.04
CA ALA A 382 -9.45 32.66 11.82
C ALA A 382 -8.43 31.54 11.55
N ASP A 383 -7.32 31.46 12.29
CA ASP A 383 -6.31 30.41 12.19
C ASP A 383 -6.70 29.20 13.05
N PRO A 384 -6.74 27.98 12.49
CA PRO A 384 -7.03 26.77 13.27
C PRO A 384 -5.97 26.46 14.34
N LEU A 385 -4.73 26.95 14.22
CA LEU A 385 -3.60 26.56 15.08
C LEU A 385 -3.87 26.79 16.56
N GLY A 386 -4.41 27.95 16.94
CA GLY A 386 -4.67 28.26 18.36
C GLY A 386 -5.69 27.31 19.00
N TYR A 387 -6.71 26.89 18.24
CA TYR A 387 -7.72 25.93 18.69
C TYR A 387 -7.18 24.49 18.72
N LEU A 388 -6.30 24.15 17.76
CA LEU A 388 -5.62 22.86 17.70
C LEU A 388 -4.74 22.66 18.93
N LEU A 389 -3.95 23.66 19.29
CA LEU A 389 -3.07 23.62 20.44
C LEU A 389 -3.85 23.53 21.77
N GLU A 390 -4.97 24.26 21.90
CA GLU A 390 -5.86 24.11 23.05
C GLU A 390 -6.44 22.70 23.12
N ALA A 391 -6.92 22.15 22.00
CA ALA A 391 -7.43 20.79 21.96
C ALA A 391 -6.37 19.78 22.42
N GLU A 392 -5.13 19.89 21.95
CA GLU A 392 -4.04 19.03 22.39
C GLU A 392 -3.80 19.15 23.91
N ALA A 393 -3.80 20.37 24.48
CA ALA A 393 -3.68 20.52 25.93
C ALA A 393 -4.84 19.89 26.71
N ARG A 394 -6.07 20.03 26.21
CA ARG A 394 -7.25 19.34 26.78
C ARG A 394 -7.14 17.82 26.66
N TRP A 395 -6.55 17.31 25.58
CA TRP A 395 -6.30 15.88 25.42
C TRP A 395 -5.39 15.34 26.54
N TRP A 396 -4.34 16.05 26.92
CA TRP A 396 -3.47 15.63 28.03
C TRP A 396 -4.16 15.65 29.39
N GLN A 397 -5.14 16.55 29.61
CA GLN A 397 -6.01 16.51 30.79
C GLN A 397 -6.92 15.27 30.77
N ILE A 398 -7.55 14.99 29.62
CA ILE A 398 -8.39 13.78 29.43
C ILE A 398 -7.55 12.50 29.62
N TYR A 399 -6.35 12.46 29.05
CA TYR A 399 -5.42 11.34 29.15
C TYR A 399 -5.09 11.06 30.62
N CYS A 400 -4.75 12.11 31.35
CA CYS A 400 -4.47 12.06 32.77
C CYS A 400 -5.65 11.51 33.58
N GLU A 401 -6.85 12.04 33.37
CA GLU A 401 -8.06 11.55 34.05
C GLU A 401 -8.39 10.08 33.72
N ALA A 402 -8.04 9.63 32.52
CA ALA A 402 -8.25 8.26 32.07
C ALA A 402 -7.14 7.29 32.50
N CYS A 403 -6.04 7.79 33.08
CA CYS A 403 -4.94 6.95 33.53
C CYS A 403 -5.37 6.04 34.67
N GLU A 404 -5.13 4.74 34.56
CA GLU A 404 -5.34 3.77 35.64
C GLU A 404 -4.26 2.70 35.61
N ILE A 405 -4.08 2.00 36.73
CA ILE A 405 -3.30 0.75 36.79
C ILE A 405 -4.23 -0.40 36.45
N LYS A 406 -4.08 -0.98 35.26
CA LYS A 406 -4.85 -2.15 34.82
C LYS A 406 -3.92 -3.15 34.16
N TRP A 407 -4.10 -4.44 34.45
CA TRP A 407 -3.27 -5.51 33.89
C TRP A 407 -1.76 -5.27 34.09
N ASN A 408 -1.37 -4.83 35.29
CA ASN A 408 0.01 -4.48 35.64
C ASN A 408 0.64 -3.47 34.68
N THR A 409 -0.16 -2.52 34.17
CA THR A 409 0.26 -1.49 33.22
C THR A 409 -0.41 -0.17 33.56
N ILE A 410 0.39 0.89 33.67
CA ILE A 410 -0.09 2.27 33.85
C ILE A 410 -0.37 2.86 32.47
N ASP A 411 -1.62 3.18 32.15
CA ASP A 411 -2.00 3.79 30.87
C ASP A 411 -3.37 4.46 30.96
N ALA A 412 -3.72 5.27 29.95
CA ALA A 412 -5.07 5.77 29.75
C ALA A 412 -5.96 4.64 29.19
N TRP A 413 -7.01 4.27 29.94
CA TRP A 413 -7.91 3.17 29.60
C TRP A 413 -9.29 3.66 29.15
N GLU A 414 -10.09 2.71 28.64
CA GLU A 414 -11.46 2.96 28.23
C GLU A 414 -12.27 3.62 29.36
N ARG A 415 -12.94 4.74 29.04
CA ARG A 415 -13.80 5.45 29.99
C ARG A 415 -15.17 5.80 29.38
N PRO A 416 -16.24 5.87 30.19
CA PRO A 416 -17.57 6.23 29.71
C PRO A 416 -17.62 7.67 29.17
N ARG A 417 -18.68 8.00 28.45
CA ARG A 417 -18.91 9.37 27.96
C ARG A 417 -19.10 10.33 29.13
N VAL A 418 -18.31 11.41 29.15
CA VAL A 418 -18.44 12.53 30.09
C VAL A 418 -18.81 13.80 29.33
N ALA A 419 -19.72 14.62 29.87
CA ALA A 419 -20.16 15.85 29.23
C ALA A 419 -19.02 16.87 29.04
N ALA A 420 -18.02 16.88 29.93
CA ALA A 420 -16.86 17.77 29.84
C ALA A 420 -16.05 17.59 28.55
N ASP A 421 -16.04 16.38 27.99
CA ASP A 421 -15.35 16.07 26.73
C ASP A 421 -16.01 16.71 25.49
N ASP A 422 -17.27 17.16 25.60
CA ASP A 422 -17.95 17.78 24.46
C ASP A 422 -17.25 19.09 24.06
N SER A 423 -16.56 19.76 25.01
CA SER A 423 -15.71 20.92 24.71
C SER A 423 -14.47 20.55 23.88
N TYR A 424 -13.87 19.38 24.11
CA TYR A 424 -12.76 18.86 23.30
C TYR A 424 -13.21 18.52 21.89
N LEU A 425 -14.37 17.87 21.73
CA LEU A 425 -14.94 17.59 20.40
C LEU A 425 -15.31 18.88 19.67
N ALA A 426 -15.84 19.88 20.37
CA ALA A 426 -16.12 21.18 19.78
C ALA A 426 -14.86 21.88 19.26
N LEU A 427 -13.73 21.78 19.98
CA LEU A 427 -12.44 22.27 19.51
C LEU A 427 -11.95 21.49 18.27
N ALA A 428 -12.03 20.16 18.30
CA ALA A 428 -11.65 19.31 17.15
C ALA A 428 -12.48 19.61 15.90
N ASP A 429 -13.81 19.78 16.07
CA ASP A 429 -14.73 20.13 14.99
C ASP A 429 -14.45 21.56 14.49
N LYS A 430 -14.11 22.50 15.38
CA LYS A 430 -13.72 23.86 15.01
C LYS A 430 -12.44 23.90 14.18
N VAL A 431 -11.38 23.21 14.62
CA VAL A 431 -10.12 23.06 13.88
C VAL A 431 -10.38 22.50 12.49
N THR A 432 -11.10 21.39 12.41
CA THR A 432 -11.46 20.74 11.14
C THR A 432 -12.24 21.68 10.23
N SER A 433 -13.26 22.35 10.76
CA SER A 433 -14.11 23.25 9.96
C SER A 433 -13.36 24.45 9.39
N ILE A 434 -12.48 25.09 10.17
CA ILE A 434 -11.69 26.22 9.71
C ILE A 434 -10.68 25.75 8.66
N ALA A 435 -9.98 24.63 8.92
CA ALA A 435 -8.99 24.09 8.01
C ALA A 435 -9.61 23.64 6.68
N GLU A 436 -10.72 22.90 6.70
CA GLU A 436 -11.45 22.48 5.50
C GLU A 436 -12.03 23.67 4.72
N SER A 437 -12.51 24.70 5.43
CA SER A 437 -12.95 25.94 4.80
C SER A 437 -11.80 26.65 4.09
N ARG A 438 -10.62 26.76 4.71
CA ARG A 438 -9.43 27.34 4.09
C ARG A 438 -8.96 26.52 2.89
N ILE A 439 -8.94 25.19 2.99
CA ILE A 439 -8.63 24.27 1.88
C ILE A 439 -9.54 24.53 0.67
N ALA A 440 -10.83 24.73 0.91
CA ALA A 440 -11.80 24.97 -0.16
C ALA A 440 -11.54 26.29 -0.93
N HIS A 441 -10.89 27.27 -0.30
CA HIS A 441 -10.53 28.55 -0.93
C HIS A 441 -9.12 28.51 -1.54
N ALA A 442 -8.16 27.99 -0.79
CA ALA A 442 -6.76 27.87 -1.19
C ALA A 442 -6.15 26.63 -0.53
N GLU A 443 -5.89 25.60 -1.33
CA GLU A 443 -5.32 24.35 -0.87
C GLU A 443 -3.87 24.54 -0.40
N SER A 444 -3.56 24.12 0.83
CA SER A 444 -2.20 24.14 1.36
C SER A 444 -1.88 22.87 2.15
N PRO A 445 -0.62 22.40 2.14
CA PRO A 445 -0.24 21.21 2.90
C PRO A 445 -0.50 21.39 4.40
N GLU A 446 -0.28 22.60 4.92
CA GLU A 446 -0.49 22.96 6.32
C GLU A 446 -1.96 22.84 6.75
N MET A 447 -2.91 23.34 5.94
CA MET A 447 -4.32 23.20 6.28
C MET A 447 -4.77 21.73 6.20
N HIS A 448 -4.20 20.95 5.27
CA HIS A 448 -4.42 19.50 5.27
C HIS A 448 -3.87 18.82 6.52
N LEU A 449 -2.68 19.22 7.01
CA LEU A 449 -2.16 18.73 8.29
C LEU A 449 -3.13 19.06 9.43
N TYR A 450 -3.60 20.29 9.54
CA TYR A 450 -4.49 20.72 10.62
C TYR A 450 -5.87 20.04 10.58
N ALA A 451 -6.47 19.90 9.39
CA ALA A 451 -7.69 19.12 9.23
C ALA A 451 -7.48 17.65 9.63
N GLY A 452 -6.35 17.06 9.23
CA GLY A 452 -5.96 15.71 9.62
C GLY A 452 -5.86 15.54 11.14
N ILE A 453 -5.20 16.49 11.83
CA ILE A 453 -5.06 16.49 13.29
C ILE A 453 -6.44 16.66 13.97
N GLY A 454 -7.31 17.54 13.47
CA GLY A 454 -8.68 17.68 13.98
C GLY A 454 -9.47 16.37 13.92
N TRP A 455 -9.41 15.66 12.79
CA TRP A 455 -9.99 14.31 12.68
C TRP A 455 -9.30 13.30 13.61
N SER A 456 -7.98 13.37 13.80
CA SER A 456 -7.25 12.52 14.75
C SER A 456 -7.66 12.75 16.20
N PHE A 457 -7.94 13.98 16.62
CA PHE A 457 -8.46 14.30 17.94
C PHE A 457 -9.80 13.61 18.19
N ARG A 458 -10.70 13.67 17.21
CA ARG A 458 -11.96 12.93 17.25
C ARG A 458 -11.72 11.42 17.38
N ALA A 459 -10.79 10.86 16.60
CA ALA A 459 -10.44 9.45 16.67
C ALA A 459 -9.91 9.03 18.06
N ARG A 460 -9.04 9.85 18.68
CA ARG A 460 -8.45 9.58 20.00
C ARG A 460 -9.53 9.46 21.09
N LEU A 461 -10.45 10.42 21.17
CA LEU A 461 -11.51 10.39 22.19
C LEU A 461 -12.54 9.27 21.93
N LEU A 462 -12.95 9.06 20.68
CA LEU A 462 -13.88 7.98 20.35
C LEU A 462 -13.27 6.60 20.63
N GLY A 463 -11.95 6.46 20.42
CA GLY A 463 -11.20 5.26 20.75
C GLY A 463 -11.19 4.98 22.25
N LEU A 464 -10.98 6.03 23.06
CA LEU A 464 -11.07 5.98 24.52
C LEU A 464 -12.47 5.59 25.01
N ARG A 465 -13.51 5.89 24.24
CA ARG A 465 -14.90 5.49 24.52
C ARG A 465 -15.28 4.14 23.92
N ASN A 466 -14.33 3.43 23.32
CA ASN A 466 -14.53 2.17 22.59
C ASN A 466 -15.59 2.27 21.47
N ASP A 467 -15.82 3.47 20.94
CA ASP A 467 -16.61 3.68 19.72
C ASP A 467 -15.75 3.35 18.50
N ARG A 468 -15.70 2.06 18.18
CA ARG A 468 -14.87 1.53 17.09
C ARG A 468 -15.25 2.08 15.73
N ARG A 469 -16.55 2.33 15.49
CA ARG A 469 -17.04 2.83 14.19
C ARG A 469 -16.66 4.29 14.00
N GLY A 470 -16.92 5.12 15.00
CA GLY A 470 -16.54 6.52 15.00
C GLY A 470 -15.02 6.70 14.91
N THR A 471 -14.25 5.90 15.66
CA THR A 471 -12.78 5.88 15.60
C THR A 471 -12.27 5.53 14.21
N ALA A 472 -12.79 4.47 13.60
CA ALA A 472 -12.41 4.08 12.25
C ALA A 472 -12.74 5.17 11.23
N HIS A 473 -13.94 5.73 11.27
CA HIS A 473 -14.35 6.81 10.37
C HIS A 473 -13.43 8.03 10.48
N ALA A 474 -13.20 8.50 11.70
CA ALA A 474 -12.33 9.65 11.96
C ALA A 474 -10.88 9.36 11.55
N GLY A 475 -10.36 8.16 11.83
CA GLY A 475 -9.02 7.75 11.41
C GLY A 475 -8.84 7.71 9.89
N VAL A 476 -9.85 7.24 9.14
CA VAL A 476 -9.84 7.23 7.67
C VAL A 476 -9.86 8.65 7.11
N ARG A 477 -10.66 9.55 7.69
CA ARG A 477 -10.68 10.98 7.32
C ARG A 477 -9.34 11.65 7.59
N ALA A 478 -8.79 11.46 8.79
CA ALA A 478 -7.50 11.99 9.17
C ALA A 478 -6.39 11.55 8.19
N ARG A 479 -6.33 10.25 7.90
CA ARG A 479 -5.39 9.68 6.93
C ARG A 479 -5.50 10.32 5.55
N ALA A 480 -6.71 10.54 5.04
CA ALA A 480 -6.91 11.16 3.74
C ALA A 480 -6.30 12.58 3.68
N HIS A 481 -6.49 13.36 4.75
CA HIS A 481 -5.89 14.69 4.85
C HIS A 481 -4.36 14.64 4.94
N PHE A 482 -3.78 13.77 5.77
CA PHE A 482 -2.32 13.66 5.86
C PHE A 482 -1.67 13.22 4.55
N LEU A 483 -2.26 12.26 3.84
CA LEU A 483 -1.77 11.85 2.52
C LEU A 483 -1.83 12.99 1.52
N ARG A 484 -2.91 13.79 1.53
CA ARG A 484 -3.03 14.95 0.65
C ARG A 484 -2.01 16.04 1.00
N GLY A 485 -1.79 16.29 2.30
CA GLY A 485 -0.73 17.18 2.78
C GLY A 485 0.66 16.78 2.26
N LEU A 486 1.01 15.49 2.35
CA LEU A 486 2.28 14.96 1.84
C LEU A 486 2.39 14.94 0.32
N GLN A 487 1.28 14.87 -0.42
CA GLN A 487 1.29 15.04 -1.88
C GLN A 487 1.66 16.46 -2.27
N LEU A 488 1.21 17.45 -1.49
CA LEU A 488 1.50 18.86 -1.72
C LEU A 488 2.90 19.25 -1.23
N ASP A 489 3.31 18.69 -0.09
CA ASP A 489 4.65 18.84 0.46
C ASP A 489 5.15 17.53 1.07
N PRO A 490 5.98 16.75 0.34
CA PRO A 490 6.59 15.53 0.86
C PRO A 490 7.51 15.75 2.08
N GLY A 491 7.91 17.00 2.35
CA GLY A 491 8.73 17.39 3.49
C GLY A 491 7.94 17.61 4.78
N MET A 492 6.61 17.56 4.75
CA MET A 492 5.73 17.84 5.89
C MET A 492 5.79 16.71 6.94
N ALA A 493 6.85 16.73 7.75
CA ALA A 493 7.17 15.65 8.68
C ALA A 493 6.05 15.39 9.70
N ASP A 494 5.33 16.43 10.13
CA ASP A 494 4.24 16.32 11.10
C ASP A 494 3.06 15.45 10.63
N ALA A 495 2.84 15.35 9.33
CA ALA A 495 1.78 14.50 8.78
C ALA A 495 2.07 13.00 9.01
N TYR A 496 3.35 12.63 9.17
CA TYR A 496 3.75 11.25 9.44
C TYR A 496 3.37 10.77 10.84
N THR A 497 3.13 11.66 11.82
CA THR A 497 2.63 11.23 13.14
C THR A 497 1.26 10.56 13.00
N GLY A 498 0.32 11.23 12.33
CA GLY A 498 -1.03 10.73 12.16
C GLY A 498 -1.11 9.51 11.25
N LEU A 499 -0.33 9.48 10.15
CA LEU A 499 -0.21 8.30 9.28
C LEU A 499 0.43 7.12 10.01
N GLY A 500 1.48 7.41 10.77
CA GLY A 500 2.23 6.43 11.53
C GLY A 500 1.34 5.70 12.53
N LEU A 501 0.56 6.46 13.30
CA LEU A 501 -0.43 5.90 14.23
C LEU A 501 -1.53 5.11 13.51
N TYR A 502 -2.06 5.62 12.39
CA TYR A 502 -3.05 4.90 11.59
C TYR A 502 -2.50 3.55 11.12
N ASN A 503 -1.33 3.55 10.49
CA ASN A 503 -0.70 2.38 9.90
C ASN A 503 -0.29 1.36 10.96
N TYR A 504 0.17 1.84 12.13
CA TYR A 504 0.43 1.01 13.29
C TYR A 504 -0.85 0.31 13.76
N TYR A 505 -1.91 1.06 14.07
CA TYR A 505 -3.11 0.49 14.69
C TYR A 505 -3.92 -0.40 13.74
N VAL A 506 -4.01 -0.07 12.46
CA VAL A 506 -4.75 -0.89 11.48
C VAL A 506 -4.15 -2.29 11.33
N ASP A 507 -2.84 -2.44 11.50
CA ASP A 507 -2.17 -3.74 11.45
C ASP A 507 -2.25 -4.52 12.79
N THR A 508 -2.58 -3.83 13.89
CA THR A 508 -2.88 -4.45 15.20
C THR A 508 -4.32 -4.93 15.36
N LEU A 509 -5.21 -4.63 14.39
CA LEU A 509 -6.60 -5.11 14.40
C LEU A 509 -6.65 -6.64 14.48
N SER A 510 -7.71 -7.16 15.13
CA SER A 510 -7.91 -8.62 15.24
C SER A 510 -7.90 -9.28 13.85
N PRO A 511 -7.51 -10.57 13.73
CA PRO A 511 -7.51 -11.26 12.44
C PRO A 511 -8.84 -11.14 11.69
N ILE A 512 -9.96 -11.26 12.40
CA ILE A 512 -11.31 -11.10 11.85
C ILE A 512 -11.56 -9.64 11.41
N ALA A 513 -11.16 -8.66 12.22
CA ALA A 513 -11.30 -7.25 11.86
C ALA A 513 -10.40 -6.84 10.67
N ARG A 514 -9.21 -7.45 10.50
CA ARG A 514 -8.34 -7.24 9.33
C ARG A 514 -8.91 -7.83 8.06
N VAL A 515 -9.65 -8.95 8.14
CA VAL A 515 -10.41 -9.49 7.00
C VAL A 515 -11.61 -8.60 6.69
N LEU A 516 -12.35 -8.19 7.73
CA LEU A 516 -13.55 -7.38 7.57
C LEU A 516 -13.27 -5.90 7.24
N ARG A 517 -12.03 -5.41 7.38
CA ARG A 517 -11.67 -4.00 7.12
C ARG A 517 -12.04 -3.55 5.72
N PHE A 518 -11.98 -4.47 4.77
CA PHE A 518 -12.38 -4.27 3.40
C PHE A 518 -13.87 -4.01 3.23
N PHE A 519 -14.72 -4.67 4.03
CA PHE A 519 -16.16 -4.42 4.09
C PHE A 519 -16.52 -3.22 4.97
N MET A 520 -15.57 -2.68 5.74
CA MET A 520 -15.77 -1.51 6.60
C MET A 520 -15.20 -0.22 6.00
N GLY A 521 -14.54 -0.29 4.84
CA GLY A 521 -13.99 0.87 4.14
C GLY A 521 -12.77 1.46 4.84
N ILE A 522 -12.01 0.63 5.56
CA ILE A 522 -10.78 1.03 6.27
C ILE A 522 -9.58 0.64 5.38
N PRO A 523 -8.88 1.62 4.76
CA PRO A 523 -7.66 1.36 3.99
C PRO A 523 -6.64 0.56 4.81
N GLY A 524 -5.93 -0.34 4.15
CA GLY A 524 -4.86 -1.09 4.78
C GLY A 524 -3.70 -0.19 5.23
N GLY A 525 -2.93 -0.70 6.20
CA GLY A 525 -1.70 -0.10 6.70
C GLY A 525 -0.74 -1.20 7.13
N SER A 526 0.54 -0.85 7.28
CA SER A 526 1.61 -1.74 7.72
C SER A 526 2.20 -1.20 9.02
N LYS A 527 2.31 -2.02 10.07
CA LYS A 527 2.93 -1.59 11.33
C LYS A 527 4.37 -1.13 11.13
N ALA A 528 5.12 -1.83 10.29
CA ALA A 528 6.52 -1.48 10.00
C ALA A 528 6.64 -0.11 9.33
N GLU A 529 5.71 0.21 8.42
CA GLU A 529 5.66 1.55 7.83
C GLU A 529 5.23 2.59 8.85
N GLY A 530 4.24 2.26 9.69
CA GLY A 530 3.78 3.18 10.73
C GLY A 530 4.88 3.55 11.73
N ILE A 531 5.75 2.61 12.08
CA ILE A 531 6.94 2.85 12.91
C ILE A 531 7.92 3.79 12.21
N ARG A 532 8.22 3.56 10.92
CA ARG A 532 9.12 4.42 10.13
C ARG A 532 8.59 5.85 10.03
N GLU A 533 7.29 6.01 9.77
CA GLU A 533 6.62 7.30 9.70
C GLU A 533 6.71 8.05 11.06
N LEU A 534 6.49 7.35 12.18
CA LEU A 534 6.66 7.92 13.51
C LEU A 534 8.11 8.35 13.76
N GLU A 535 9.11 7.55 13.38
CA GLU A 535 10.53 7.90 13.51
C GLU A 535 10.89 9.17 12.72
N ILE A 536 10.35 9.33 11.50
CA ILE A 536 10.53 10.56 10.70
C ILE A 536 9.95 11.77 11.43
N ALA A 537 8.72 11.67 11.93
CA ALA A 537 8.06 12.76 12.65
C ALA A 537 8.78 13.14 13.95
N MET A 538 9.35 12.14 14.66
CA MET A 538 10.14 12.36 15.87
C MET A 538 11.46 13.10 15.64
N GLU A 539 12.03 13.01 14.43
CA GLU A 539 13.28 13.68 14.09
C GLU A 539 13.06 15.04 13.45
N LYS A 540 11.98 15.18 12.66
CA LYS A 540 11.81 16.31 11.73
C LYS A 540 10.52 17.10 11.93
N GLY A 541 9.59 16.64 12.78
CA GLY A 541 8.34 17.34 13.04
C GLY A 541 8.54 18.60 13.86
N ASP A 542 7.78 19.65 13.55
CA ASP A 542 7.81 20.92 14.29
C ASP A 542 6.74 20.94 15.40
N LEU A 543 5.58 20.33 15.13
CA LEU A 543 4.39 20.36 16.00
C LEU A 543 4.20 19.06 16.80
N THR A 544 4.38 17.93 16.14
CA THR A 544 3.96 16.59 16.60
C THR A 544 5.13 15.70 17.04
N ARG A 545 6.35 16.23 17.04
CA ARG A 545 7.59 15.52 17.44
C ARG A 545 7.46 14.77 18.77
N VAL A 546 6.96 15.46 19.79
CA VAL A 546 6.81 14.90 21.14
C VAL A 546 5.72 13.82 21.16
N GLU A 547 4.59 14.06 20.50
CA GLU A 547 3.51 13.08 20.38
C GLU A 547 3.97 11.80 19.67
N ALA A 548 4.65 11.93 18.53
CA ALA A 548 5.16 10.79 17.77
C ALA A 548 6.07 9.91 18.66
N ARG A 549 6.94 10.56 19.44
CA ARG A 549 7.87 9.90 20.35
C ARG A 549 7.15 9.21 21.50
N PHE A 550 6.21 9.91 22.12
CA PHE A 550 5.40 9.39 23.22
C PHE A 550 4.59 8.17 22.80
N TYR A 551 3.84 8.28 21.69
CA TYR A 551 3.01 7.19 21.22
C TYR A 551 3.81 6.00 20.69
N LEU A 552 4.96 6.22 20.05
CA LEU A 552 5.83 5.11 19.64
C LEU A 552 6.34 4.36 20.87
N ALA A 553 6.87 5.05 21.89
CA ALA A 553 7.31 4.41 23.14
C ALA A 553 6.17 3.64 23.81
N LYS A 554 5.00 4.27 23.95
CA LYS A 554 3.80 3.66 24.52
C LYS A 554 3.38 2.39 23.77
N ASN A 555 3.33 2.45 22.44
CA ASN A 555 2.89 1.35 21.60
C ASN A 555 3.89 0.18 21.61
N LEU A 556 5.20 0.47 21.55
CA LEU A 556 6.26 -0.54 21.68
C LEU A 556 6.16 -1.30 23.02
N ARG A 557 5.83 -0.59 24.11
CA ARG A 557 5.57 -1.20 25.42
C ARG A 557 4.31 -2.05 25.42
N MET A 558 3.20 -1.50 24.93
CA MET A 558 1.86 -2.08 25.09
C MET A 558 1.61 -3.26 24.14
N TYR A 559 1.94 -3.11 22.86
CA TYR A 559 1.58 -4.06 21.81
C TYR A 559 2.75 -4.95 21.39
N ASP A 560 3.97 -4.40 21.27
CA ASP A 560 5.14 -5.15 20.81
C ASP A 560 5.92 -5.82 21.94
N ARG A 561 5.79 -5.31 23.17
CA ARG A 561 6.59 -5.71 24.34
C ARG A 561 8.10 -5.51 24.13
N GLU A 562 8.49 -4.60 23.25
CA GLU A 562 9.88 -4.18 23.01
C GLU A 562 10.31 -3.15 24.07
N TYR A 563 10.38 -3.56 25.34
CA TYR A 563 10.58 -2.63 26.47
C TYR A 563 11.92 -1.86 26.40
N THR A 564 13.00 -2.49 25.93
CA THR A 564 14.30 -1.83 25.77
C THR A 564 14.22 -0.70 24.76
N ARG A 565 13.66 -0.97 23.57
CA ARG A 565 13.47 0.05 22.54
C ARG A 565 12.49 1.12 22.98
N SER A 566 11.43 0.73 23.69
CA SER A 566 10.44 1.65 24.24
C SER A 566 11.09 2.69 25.16
N VAL A 567 11.98 2.27 26.07
CA VAL A 567 12.69 3.23 26.94
C VAL A 567 13.70 4.07 26.17
N GLU A 568 14.42 3.52 25.19
CA GLU A 568 15.33 4.29 24.33
C GLU A 568 14.61 5.39 23.54
N VAL A 569 13.44 5.07 22.99
CA VAL A 569 12.57 6.03 22.30
C VAL A 569 12.08 7.10 23.28
N LEU A 570 11.72 6.72 24.52
CA LEU A 570 11.20 7.64 25.52
C LEU A 570 12.27 8.57 26.13
N SER A 571 13.52 8.11 26.27
CA SER A 571 14.57 8.81 27.03
C SER A 571 14.73 10.29 26.66
N PRO A 572 14.74 10.71 25.37
CA PRO A 572 14.88 12.13 25.05
C PRO A 572 13.72 13.01 25.54
N LEU A 573 12.49 12.46 25.69
CA LEU A 573 11.40 13.22 26.31
C LEU A 573 11.61 13.42 27.80
N ILE A 574 12.29 12.48 28.46
CA ILE A 574 12.58 12.57 29.88
C ILE A 574 13.73 13.55 30.13
N ASP A 575 14.72 13.56 29.24
CA ASP A 575 15.83 14.52 29.30
C ASP A 575 15.33 15.95 29.05
N GLU A 576 14.42 16.14 28.09
CA GLU A 576 13.83 17.44 27.75
C GLU A 576 12.78 17.90 28.78
N PHE A 577 11.94 16.98 29.28
CA PHE A 577 10.84 17.27 30.21
C PHE A 577 10.87 16.37 31.46
N PRO A 578 11.90 16.49 32.31
CA PRO A 578 12.10 15.59 33.45
C PRO A 578 11.00 15.70 34.51
N ARG A 579 10.25 16.81 34.54
CA ARG A 579 9.15 17.04 35.49
C ARG A 579 7.78 16.69 34.93
N ASN A 580 7.67 16.09 33.75
CA ASN A 580 6.37 15.64 33.26
C ASN A 580 5.96 14.34 33.95
N PRO A 581 4.91 14.33 34.80
CA PRO A 581 4.52 13.14 35.55
C PRO A 581 4.04 11.99 34.66
N ILE A 582 3.43 12.27 33.50
CA ILE A 582 2.95 11.22 32.59
C ILE A 582 4.13 10.50 31.93
N PHE A 583 5.17 11.23 31.52
CA PHE A 583 6.38 10.63 30.94
C PHE A 583 7.13 9.80 32.00
N GLN A 584 7.19 10.31 33.23
CA GLN A 584 7.80 9.60 34.36
C GLN A 584 7.05 8.31 34.73
N LEU A 585 5.71 8.34 34.75
CA LEU A 585 4.89 7.14 34.96
C LEU A 585 5.12 6.10 33.85
N LEU A 586 5.17 6.53 32.59
CA LEU A 586 5.47 5.63 31.46
C LEU A 586 6.88 5.03 31.59
N ARG A 587 7.90 5.84 31.92
CA ARG A 587 9.27 5.35 32.15
C ARG A 587 9.31 4.35 33.30
N GLY A 588 8.69 4.68 34.44
CA GLY A 588 8.65 3.80 35.61
C GLY A 588 8.02 2.45 35.30
N ASP A 589 6.90 2.45 34.58
CA ASP A 589 6.22 1.23 34.15
C ASP A 589 7.08 0.38 33.19
N ILE A 590 7.75 1.00 32.19
CA ILE A 590 8.65 0.28 31.28
C ILE A 590 9.84 -0.31 32.04
N GLN A 591 10.45 0.45 32.96
CA GLN A 591 11.58 -0.02 33.77
C GLN A 591 11.18 -1.17 34.71
N ALA A 592 9.97 -1.11 35.27
CA ALA A 592 9.41 -2.21 36.07
C ALA A 592 9.26 -3.49 35.23
N LYS A 593 8.77 -3.38 33.98
CA LYS A 593 8.66 -4.52 33.04
C LYS A 593 10.01 -5.06 32.58
N LEU A 594 11.06 -4.24 32.62
CA LEU A 594 12.46 -4.64 32.41
C LEU A 594 13.09 -5.29 33.66
N GLY A 595 12.38 -5.37 34.79
CA GLY A 595 12.90 -5.86 36.06
C GLY A 595 13.86 -4.89 36.77
N ARG A 596 13.97 -3.64 36.29
CA ARG A 596 14.88 -2.63 36.83
C ARG A 596 14.18 -1.85 37.95
N ARG A 597 14.16 -2.45 39.14
CA ARG A 597 13.41 -1.94 40.31
C ARG A 597 13.82 -0.52 40.73
N GLU A 598 15.11 -0.26 40.92
CA GLU A 598 15.62 1.07 41.35
C GLU A 598 15.27 2.19 40.34
N PRO A 599 15.57 2.06 39.02
CA PRO A 599 15.12 3.05 38.03
C PRO A 599 13.60 3.25 37.96
N ALA A 600 12.82 2.18 38.18
CA ALA A 600 11.37 2.28 38.21
C ALA A 600 10.88 3.09 39.41
N ALA A 601 11.38 2.79 40.61
CA ALA A 601 11.05 3.51 41.84
C ALA A 601 11.46 4.98 41.77
N GLU A 602 12.63 5.30 41.22
CA GLU A 602 13.06 6.68 40.98
C GLU A 602 12.10 7.42 40.05
N SER A 603 11.66 6.78 38.96
CA SER A 603 10.71 7.39 38.03
C SER A 603 9.36 7.68 38.68
N PHE A 604 8.85 6.75 39.51
CA PHE A 604 7.61 6.99 40.25
C PHE A 604 7.76 8.09 41.31
N ARG A 605 8.88 8.16 42.04
CA ARG A 605 9.16 9.29 42.96
C ARG A 605 9.23 10.62 42.22
N GLN A 606 9.83 10.67 41.03
CA GLN A 606 9.85 11.89 40.21
C GLN A 606 8.46 12.30 39.73
N ALA A 607 7.61 11.34 39.35
CA ALA A 607 6.21 11.60 38.99
C ALA A 607 5.40 12.17 40.17
N GLU A 608 5.59 11.61 41.37
CA GLU A 608 4.97 12.09 42.61
C GLU A 608 5.39 13.53 42.93
N GLN A 609 6.70 13.79 42.98
CA GLN A 609 7.25 15.11 43.30
C GLN A 609 6.86 16.20 42.30
N SER A 610 6.70 15.82 41.03
CA SER A 610 6.30 16.76 39.98
C SER A 610 4.80 17.01 39.96
N SER A 611 4.00 16.21 40.67
CA SER A 611 2.55 16.34 40.75
C SER A 611 2.18 17.13 42.00
N SER A 612 2.10 18.46 41.85
CA SER A 612 1.96 19.40 42.97
C SER A 612 0.63 19.25 43.75
N GLY A 613 -0.39 18.64 43.13
CA GLY A 613 -1.68 18.32 43.74
C GLY A 613 -2.71 19.46 43.67
N HIS A 614 -2.41 20.56 42.97
CA HIS A 614 -3.32 21.70 42.83
C HIS A 614 -4.53 21.36 41.95
N THR A 615 -4.31 20.63 40.86
CA THR A 615 -5.37 20.21 39.94
C THR A 615 -5.86 18.78 40.25
N PRO A 616 -7.11 18.42 39.86
CA PRO A 616 -7.60 17.04 39.95
C PRO A 616 -6.69 16.04 39.23
N CYS A 617 -6.18 16.42 38.05
CA CYS A 617 -5.25 15.61 37.27
C CYS A 617 -3.96 15.33 38.05
N GLU A 618 -3.30 16.35 38.61
CA GLU A 618 -2.06 16.14 39.38
C GLU A 618 -2.28 15.25 40.60
N ARG A 619 -3.39 15.43 41.34
CA ARG A 619 -3.73 14.54 42.47
C ARG A 619 -3.88 13.09 42.03
N HIS A 620 -4.48 12.87 40.87
CA HIS A 620 -4.68 11.53 40.31
C HIS A 620 -3.35 10.88 39.88
N LEU A 621 -2.49 11.60 39.16
CA LEU A 621 -1.17 11.08 38.76
C LEU A 621 -0.28 10.81 39.97
N ARG A 622 -0.35 11.67 40.99
CA ARG A 622 0.35 11.47 42.27
C ARG A 622 -0.08 10.17 42.93
N MET A 623 -1.39 9.92 43.03
CA MET A 623 -1.93 8.67 43.60
C MET A 623 -1.41 7.43 42.84
N LEU A 624 -1.42 7.47 41.50
CA LEU A 624 -0.91 6.36 40.67
C LEU A 624 0.59 6.13 40.88
N ALA A 625 1.38 7.20 41.03
CA ALA A 625 2.81 7.12 41.33
C ALA A 625 3.07 6.49 42.71
N GLU A 626 2.37 6.96 43.75
CA GLU A 626 2.45 6.42 45.13
C GLU A 626 2.07 4.94 45.16
N GLN A 627 0.97 4.56 44.50
CA GLN A 627 0.51 3.17 44.44
C GLN A 627 1.53 2.27 43.73
N SER A 628 2.13 2.74 42.64
CA SER A 628 3.12 1.98 41.86
C SER A 628 4.45 1.83 42.60
N ALA A 629 4.90 2.87 43.30
CA ALA A 629 6.08 2.81 44.17
C ALA A 629 5.87 1.85 45.35
N GLY A 630 4.70 1.90 46.00
CA GLY A 630 4.33 0.97 47.09
C GLY A 630 4.26 -0.49 46.63
N GLY A 631 3.72 -0.74 45.43
CA GLY A 631 3.69 -2.09 44.84
C GLY A 631 5.07 -2.69 44.61
N LEU A 632 6.05 -1.89 44.18
CA LEU A 632 7.44 -2.35 44.02
C LEU A 632 8.09 -2.71 45.37
N ALA A 633 7.81 -1.95 46.43
CA ALA A 633 8.33 -2.19 47.76
C ALA A 633 7.73 -3.46 48.42
N ALA A 634 6.43 -3.70 48.24
CA ALA A 634 5.75 -4.87 48.80
C ALA A 634 6.28 -6.21 48.21
N VAL A 635 6.56 -6.26 46.91
CA VAL A 635 7.15 -7.44 46.26
C VAL A 635 8.55 -7.74 46.82
N ALA A 636 9.34 -6.72 47.16
CA ALA A 636 10.67 -6.89 47.74
C ALA A 636 10.65 -7.51 49.15
N SER A 637 9.59 -7.29 49.94
CA SER A 637 9.45 -7.87 51.28
C SER A 637 9.00 -9.34 51.29
N THR A 638 8.52 -9.87 50.16
CA THR A 638 8.09 -11.28 50.00
C THR A 638 9.17 -12.19 49.40
N ASP A 639 10.25 -11.62 48.84
CA ASP A 639 11.40 -12.35 48.28
C ASP A 639 12.56 -12.50 49.30
N GLN A 640 12.38 -12.01 50.55
CA GLN A 640 13.25 -12.25 51.71
C GLN A 640 12.62 -13.30 52.63
#